data_AF-A0A6N6P9N4-F1
#
_entry.id   AF-A0A6N6P9N4-F1
#
_cell.length_a   1.000
_cell.length_b   1.000
_cell.length_c   1.000
_cell.angle_alpha   90.00
_cell.angle_beta   90.00
_cell.angle_gamma   90.00
#
_symmetry.space_group_name_H-M   'P 1'
#
loop_
_entity.id
_entity.type
_entity.pdbx_description
1 polymer ?
#
loop_
_entity_poly.entity_id
_entity_poly.type
_entity_poly.pdbx_seq_one_letter_code
_entity_poly.pdbx_strand_id
1 'polypeptide(L)'
;MTAAAIRQSFLNFFREKQHSIVPSASLLPQSPGLLFTNAGMNPFVPYFLGVAKAPFNPPRATDTQKCIRAGGKHNDLEDVGYDTYHHTFFEMLGNWSFGNYFKQEAIAWAWELVVERWGLPANRLYASVYGPKPGDPGEFDQESWDIWAALFRAKGCDPAIHIVHGSVKDNFWMMGETGPCGPCSELHVDLTPDGDSQGKLVNNDSDLCIEIWNLVFIQYNAEADGSFRELPAKHVDTGMGFERACSIIQNTKGFTDFSVKPSNYSTDVFQPLFRQLEALSGKTYTDTYPLPGADRALFAEDLKTAIAFRVIADHLRTLSFSIADGILPGNTGRNYVLRRILRRAVRYGRQLGFSGDKPFFGALVATLVAQMGEVFPELLARQDAIRSTLEQEEASFNQTLDRGLKRFEEALGNASVGSASVGSVSVGNASVGSVSVGSVSVGSAGILPADSGILPESSEKTAALSQGALYSKPHGLPHFERPWGKYLLTVTTRQRHILAPNARQITLDAIQHFHGSRYILFAAVVMPDHFHLLIEPQPKEYDAEGHPIFWELGGLMHSIKSFTAKEINTAEGATGTVWERDYHDRLIRSDADFGEKFDYITTNAQRADLTKDGPYPFVWSRGWSETSLAEMRLGSAGVPPADSGILPESSEKPAAGAPSKAAALSQNALPTDSSAAQFPQSHGQDAHDSRRDAGAPQQPAGAPQQLSGDLAFELYDTFGFPVDLTELLCAERGLTVDMPRFEKLMEQQRDRARAAKKSTIVRALDVSSEAVTEFVGFECDEVAASVLEIHPQEDALFIITDKTVFYAEMGGQSGDTGSLVIGDVEVPITGVQQIGKARAHIVSSSAAVKLGDAVTLKLDARRRRPIEAHHTATHLLHWALHEVVSPDAAQQGSAVDENRLRFDFNSGAVTAEQVAAMEEQVNAAIQADVPVSWTEVPHASIKGRADIMQFFGDKYGETVRVVQVGGDPSKLNGYSMELCGGTHVRRTSEIGLFKIKSEGAIASGVRRIEAVCGEAAWNHLNEMVEKWDHELKAATAKLHAANEKLAALAEPPVTVHEFPHIMSAMLVERADISQLNAIFAHGQRTLGETRDAAIEAEKRLKKIQASQAASLADEALAELIAKGEPIIASFEADASLLQELQNGLKKKNFAGPALLIVDDGDKLHLATHCGSAALAAGLKAGDLLRDLAALAGGKGGGKPDQARGAAHQREQLAEIMATAAGMLKM
;
A
#
# COMPACT_ATOMS: atom_id res chain seq x y z
N MET A 1 -13.66 46.41 -0.54
CA MET A 1 -12.19 46.26 -0.46
C MET A 1 -11.83 44.90 -1.05
N THR A 2 -10.69 44.77 -1.74
CA THR A 2 -10.16 43.48 -2.22
C THR A 2 -9.62 42.64 -1.04
N ALA A 3 -9.51 41.32 -1.18
CA ALA A 3 -8.93 40.42 -0.17
C ALA A 3 -7.56 40.90 0.34
N ALA A 4 -6.65 41.26 -0.57
CA ALA A 4 -5.32 41.78 -0.22
C ALA A 4 -5.40 43.06 0.64
N ALA A 5 -6.32 43.98 0.29
CA ALA A 5 -6.53 45.22 1.03
C ALA A 5 -7.16 44.97 2.42
N ILE A 6 -8.08 44.00 2.54
CA ILE A 6 -8.66 43.61 3.83
C ILE A 6 -7.58 43.07 4.75
N ARG A 7 -6.79 42.10 4.28
CA ARG A 7 -5.65 41.53 5.02
C ARG A 7 -4.66 42.62 5.45
N GLN A 8 -4.24 43.48 4.51
CA GLN A 8 -3.29 44.54 4.80
C GLN A 8 -3.85 45.58 5.78
N SER A 9 -5.16 45.89 5.70
CA SER A 9 -5.80 46.81 6.64
C SER A 9 -5.81 46.27 8.07
N PHE A 10 -6.05 44.98 8.26
CA PHE A 10 -5.97 44.31 9.57
C PHE A 10 -4.56 44.37 10.14
N LEU A 11 -3.55 43.97 9.35
CA LEU A 11 -2.15 44.00 9.78
C LEU A 11 -1.67 45.43 10.08
N ASN A 12 -2.07 46.41 9.26
CA ASN A 12 -1.75 47.82 9.51
C ASN A 12 -2.38 48.32 10.81
N PHE A 13 -3.65 47.99 11.04
CA PHE A 13 -4.36 48.37 12.25
C PHE A 13 -3.66 47.83 13.51
N PHE A 14 -3.28 46.57 13.54
CA PHE A 14 -2.56 46.02 14.70
C PHE A 14 -1.11 46.48 14.80
N ARG A 15 -0.46 46.85 13.68
CA ARG A 15 0.81 47.57 13.72
C ARG A 15 0.66 48.94 14.42
N GLU A 16 -0.42 49.68 14.17
CA GLU A 16 -0.72 50.93 14.89
C GLU A 16 -0.90 50.70 16.40
N LYS A 17 -1.38 49.51 16.80
CA LYS A 17 -1.47 49.07 18.21
C LYS A 17 -0.17 48.43 18.74
N GLN A 18 0.93 48.58 18.01
CA GLN A 18 2.27 48.11 18.37
C GLN A 18 2.45 46.58 18.41
N HIS A 19 1.60 45.83 17.70
CA HIS A 19 1.82 44.40 17.48
C HIS A 19 2.97 44.19 16.48
N SER A 20 3.81 43.19 16.76
CA SER A 20 4.79 42.73 15.78
C SER A 20 4.07 41.89 14.73
N ILE A 21 4.18 42.26 13.45
CA ILE A 21 3.68 41.42 12.36
C ILE A 21 4.66 40.27 12.17
N VAL A 22 4.17 39.05 12.28
CA VAL A 22 4.98 37.84 12.14
C VAL A 22 4.55 37.06 10.90
N PRO A 23 5.47 36.30 10.26
CA PRO A 23 5.10 35.37 9.20
C PRO A 23 4.20 34.26 9.73
N SER A 24 3.35 33.72 8.87
CA SER A 24 2.55 32.56 9.22
C SER A 24 3.44 31.35 9.52
N ALA A 25 3.11 30.60 10.58
CA ALA A 25 3.78 29.37 10.95
C ALA A 25 3.37 28.20 10.05
N SER A 26 4.21 27.17 9.97
CA SER A 26 3.96 25.95 9.21
C SER A 26 2.63 25.27 9.59
N LEU A 27 1.99 24.63 8.62
CA LEU A 27 0.89 23.70 8.80
C LEU A 27 1.28 22.43 9.55
N LEU A 28 2.58 22.21 9.77
CA LEU A 28 3.13 21.15 10.61
C LEU A 28 3.14 21.61 12.09
N PRO A 29 2.19 21.18 12.92
CA PRO A 29 2.11 21.65 14.30
C PRO A 29 3.25 21.07 15.13
N GLN A 30 3.78 21.86 16.06
CA GLN A 30 4.72 21.38 17.09
C GLN A 30 3.99 20.68 18.25
N SER A 31 2.69 20.95 18.42
CA SER A 31 1.88 20.40 19.51
C SER A 31 1.56 18.92 19.29
N PRO A 32 1.79 18.05 20.29
CA PRO A 32 1.46 16.63 20.18
C PRO A 32 -0.06 16.43 20.02
N GLY A 33 -0.45 15.50 19.14
CA GLY A 33 -1.86 15.14 18.92
C GLY A 33 -2.58 15.90 17.80
N LEU A 34 -2.03 17.00 17.29
CA LEU A 34 -2.60 17.70 16.12
C LEU A 34 -2.03 17.15 14.80
N LEU A 35 -2.92 16.94 13.82
CA LEU A 35 -2.52 16.56 12.46
C LEU A 35 -2.01 17.76 11.67
N PHE A 36 -2.68 18.91 11.80
CA PHE A 36 -2.34 20.17 11.16
C PHE A 36 -2.51 21.32 12.14
N THR A 37 -1.82 22.43 11.89
CA THR A 37 -2.15 23.72 12.51
C THR A 37 -3.57 24.11 12.12
N ASN A 38 -4.47 24.18 13.11
CA ASN A 38 -5.91 24.40 12.91
C ASN A 38 -6.42 25.72 13.52
N ALA A 39 -5.57 26.39 14.30
CA ALA A 39 -5.81 27.70 14.89
C ALA A 39 -4.55 28.56 14.91
N GLY A 40 -4.75 29.88 14.85
CA GLY A 40 -3.70 30.89 14.94
C GLY A 40 -2.82 30.79 16.18
N MET A 41 -3.38 30.27 17.28
CA MET A 41 -2.70 30.18 18.57
C MET A 41 -1.67 29.05 18.67
N ASN A 42 -1.75 28.00 17.84
CA ASN A 42 -0.94 26.79 18.00
C ASN A 42 0.58 27.08 18.07
N PRO A 43 1.17 27.97 17.25
CA PRO A 43 2.60 28.30 17.32
C PRO A 43 3.00 29.01 18.61
N PHE A 44 2.04 29.64 19.29
CA PHE A 44 2.26 30.48 20.46
C PHE A 44 1.98 29.78 21.80
N VAL A 45 1.56 28.51 21.79
CA VAL A 45 1.31 27.69 22.99
C VAL A 45 2.43 27.81 24.04
N PRO A 46 3.74 27.73 23.69
CA PRO A 46 4.80 27.85 24.68
C PRO A 46 4.82 29.19 25.42
N TYR A 47 4.34 30.27 24.80
CA TYR A 47 4.27 31.60 25.39
C TYR A 47 3.07 31.75 26.33
N PHE A 48 1.93 31.15 25.99
CA PHE A 48 0.75 31.12 26.87
C PHE A 48 1.01 30.29 28.13
N LEU A 49 1.74 29.18 28.01
CA LEU A 49 2.07 28.32 29.15
C LEU A 49 3.20 28.88 30.03
N GLY A 50 3.87 29.96 29.60
CA GLY A 50 5.05 30.50 30.29
C GLY A 50 6.30 29.63 30.19
N VAL A 51 6.29 28.62 29.30
CA VAL A 51 7.44 27.73 29.04
C VAL A 51 8.55 28.48 28.29
N ALA A 52 8.17 29.42 27.43
CA ALA A 52 9.08 30.31 26.74
C ALA A 52 8.62 31.76 26.86
N LYS A 53 9.57 32.70 26.84
CA LYS A 53 9.26 34.13 26.80
C LYS A 53 8.95 34.52 25.36
N ALA A 54 7.86 35.27 25.16
CA ALA A 54 7.54 35.85 23.85
C ALA A 54 8.68 36.78 23.39
N PRO A 55 9.20 36.63 22.16
CA PRO A 55 10.36 37.40 21.68
C PRO A 55 10.01 38.83 21.22
N PHE A 56 8.75 39.23 21.32
CA PHE A 56 8.25 40.51 20.82
C PHE A 56 8.32 41.63 21.87
N ASN A 57 8.44 42.88 21.44
CA ASN A 57 8.43 44.04 22.32
C ASN A 57 7.58 45.20 21.75
N PRO A 58 6.44 45.56 22.36
CA PRO A 58 5.78 44.86 23.48
C PRO A 58 5.43 43.41 23.12
N PRO A 59 5.15 42.51 24.09
CA PRO A 59 4.92 41.10 23.83
C PRO A 59 3.53 40.86 23.22
N ARG A 60 3.39 41.29 21.95
CA ARG A 60 2.20 41.33 21.12
C ARG A 60 2.58 40.89 19.71
N ALA A 61 1.77 40.03 19.10
CA ALA A 61 1.98 39.55 17.73
C ALA A 61 0.69 39.61 16.92
N THR A 62 0.80 39.74 15.60
CA THR A 62 -0.33 39.64 14.68
C THR A 62 0.12 39.01 13.36
N ASP A 63 -0.74 38.21 12.74
CA ASP A 63 -0.47 37.60 11.45
C ASP A 63 -1.74 37.25 10.68
N THR A 64 -1.54 36.55 9.56
CA THR A 64 -2.55 35.78 8.82
C THR A 64 -2.13 34.32 8.84
N GLN A 65 -2.65 33.54 9.79
CA GLN A 65 -2.22 32.15 9.97
C GLN A 65 -2.94 31.22 8.99
N LYS A 66 -2.18 30.43 8.22
CA LYS A 66 -2.72 29.30 7.46
C LYS A 66 -3.23 28.19 8.39
N CYS A 67 -4.47 27.77 8.19
CA CYS A 67 -5.13 26.75 9.01
C CYS A 67 -5.74 25.67 8.13
N ILE A 68 -5.63 24.40 8.57
CA ILE A 68 -6.33 23.27 7.96
C ILE A 68 -7.32 22.64 8.94
N ARG A 69 -8.55 22.43 8.48
CA ARG A 69 -9.62 21.69 9.18
C ARG A 69 -10.11 20.53 8.31
N ALA A 70 -9.35 19.45 8.29
CA ALA A 70 -9.64 18.27 7.50
C ALA A 70 -9.39 16.94 8.24
N GLY A 71 -9.59 16.91 9.56
CA GLY A 71 -9.43 15.69 10.37
C GLY A 71 -9.39 15.96 11.87
N GLY A 72 -9.63 14.92 12.67
CA GLY A 72 -9.73 15.04 14.13
C GLY A 72 -11.07 15.66 14.58
N LYS A 73 -11.06 16.44 15.66
CA LYS A 73 -12.26 17.09 16.25
C LYS A 73 -12.90 18.15 15.33
N HIS A 74 -12.10 18.81 14.49
CA HIS A 74 -12.54 19.85 13.56
C HIS A 74 -12.32 19.37 12.12
N ASN A 75 -13.38 18.93 11.46
CA ASN A 75 -13.31 18.31 10.14
C ASN A 75 -14.45 18.80 9.24
N ASP A 76 -14.14 19.77 8.39
CA ASP A 76 -15.11 20.44 7.52
C ASP A 76 -15.11 19.84 6.10
N LEU A 77 -14.35 18.76 5.88
CA LEU A 77 -14.06 18.19 4.56
C LEU A 77 -15.32 17.84 3.74
N GLU A 78 -16.36 17.33 4.40
CA GLU A 78 -17.60 16.90 3.72
C GLU A 78 -18.56 18.06 3.43
N ASP A 79 -18.41 19.18 4.14
CA ASP A 79 -19.24 20.38 3.98
C ASP A 79 -18.70 21.32 2.90
N VAL A 80 -17.39 21.27 2.62
CA VAL A 80 -16.76 22.05 1.55
C VAL A 80 -17.46 21.85 0.22
N GLY A 81 -17.90 22.97 -0.36
CA GLY A 81 -18.60 23.05 -1.63
C GLY A 81 -20.13 22.99 -1.54
N TYR A 82 -20.69 22.57 -0.40
CA TYR A 82 -22.13 22.43 -0.19
C TYR A 82 -22.78 23.64 0.48
N ASP A 83 -22.02 24.46 1.18
CA ASP A 83 -22.48 25.74 1.75
C ASP A 83 -21.58 26.90 1.34
N THR A 84 -21.88 28.08 1.89
CA THR A 84 -21.25 29.34 1.50
C THR A 84 -19.97 29.65 2.27
N TYR A 85 -19.58 28.86 3.28
CA TYR A 85 -18.57 29.32 4.25
C TYR A 85 -17.59 28.28 4.81
N HIS A 86 -17.79 26.97 4.65
CA HIS A 86 -16.83 25.95 5.08
C HIS A 86 -15.70 25.73 4.06
N HIS A 87 -14.49 25.49 4.58
CA HIS A 87 -13.25 25.30 3.83
C HIS A 87 -12.36 24.25 4.51
N THR A 88 -11.58 23.50 3.73
CA THR A 88 -10.52 22.66 4.35
C THR A 88 -9.30 23.49 4.69
N PHE A 89 -9.02 24.55 3.93
CA PHE A 89 -7.98 25.52 4.17
C PHE A 89 -8.56 26.93 4.26
N PHE A 90 -8.17 27.67 5.31
CA PHE A 90 -8.56 29.06 5.46
C PHE A 90 -7.45 29.86 6.16
N GLU A 91 -7.52 31.17 6.01
CA GLU A 91 -6.67 32.10 6.74
C GLU A 91 -7.37 32.57 8.01
N MET A 92 -6.67 32.50 9.13
CA MET A 92 -7.10 33.06 10.40
C MET A 92 -6.31 34.33 10.67
N LEU A 93 -6.97 35.48 10.54
CA LEU A 93 -6.39 36.75 10.97
C LEU A 93 -6.38 36.79 12.51
N GLY A 94 -5.21 36.94 13.11
CA GLY A 94 -5.07 36.88 14.56
C GLY A 94 -4.22 38.00 15.14
N ASN A 95 -4.55 38.37 16.38
CA ASN A 95 -3.74 39.24 17.22
C ASN A 95 -3.63 38.64 18.63
N TRP A 96 -2.42 38.57 19.14
CA TRP A 96 -2.10 37.91 20.40
C TRP A 96 -1.51 38.87 21.41
N SER A 97 -1.88 38.65 22.68
CA SER A 97 -1.28 39.29 23.85
C SER A 97 -0.61 38.26 24.73
N PHE A 98 0.66 38.45 25.03
CA PHE A 98 1.39 37.61 25.98
C PHE A 98 1.60 38.34 27.31
N GLY A 99 0.59 38.30 28.19
CA GLY A 99 0.66 38.93 29.50
C GLY A 99 0.72 40.46 29.47
N ASN A 100 0.12 41.11 28.45
CA ASN A 100 0.26 42.56 28.23
C ASN A 100 -1.05 43.36 28.27
N TYR A 101 -1.98 43.08 27.34
CA TYR A 101 -3.35 43.60 27.35
C TYR A 101 -4.35 42.44 27.48
N PHE A 102 -5.61 42.74 27.84
CA PHE A 102 -6.65 41.73 28.05
C PHE A 102 -7.98 42.15 27.41
N LYS A 103 -9.12 41.90 28.08
CA LYS A 103 -10.48 42.11 27.55
C LYS A 103 -10.77 43.52 27.09
N GLN A 104 -10.43 44.53 27.91
CA GLN A 104 -10.70 45.94 27.63
C GLN A 104 -10.16 46.37 26.26
N GLU A 105 -8.87 46.14 26.00
CA GLU A 105 -8.26 46.51 24.73
C GLU A 105 -8.69 45.58 23.60
N ALA A 106 -8.78 44.27 23.84
CA ALA A 106 -9.16 43.30 22.81
C ALA A 106 -10.53 43.61 22.21
N ILE A 107 -11.54 43.82 23.07
CA ILE A 107 -12.91 44.14 22.66
C ILE A 107 -12.98 45.53 22.02
N ALA A 108 -12.34 46.54 22.62
CA ALA A 108 -12.35 47.90 22.08
C ALA A 108 -11.70 47.98 20.69
N TRP A 109 -10.59 47.27 20.47
CA TRP A 109 -9.92 47.23 19.16
C TRP A 109 -10.69 46.41 18.14
N ALA A 110 -11.36 45.32 18.55
CA ALA A 110 -12.22 44.57 17.66
C ALA A 110 -13.37 45.44 17.13
N TRP A 111 -13.99 46.21 18.02
CA TRP A 111 -15.01 47.19 17.66
C TRP A 111 -14.47 48.31 16.78
N GLU A 112 -13.33 48.92 17.15
CA GLU A 112 -12.71 50.00 16.38
C GLU A 112 -12.45 49.55 14.94
N LEU A 113 -11.90 48.34 14.74
CA LEU A 113 -11.64 47.82 13.40
C LEU A 113 -12.94 47.58 12.62
N VAL A 114 -13.87 46.82 13.18
CA VAL A 114 -15.07 46.37 12.46
C VAL A 114 -16.06 47.50 12.21
N VAL A 115 -16.37 48.29 13.24
CA VAL A 115 -17.41 49.33 13.18
C VAL A 115 -16.84 50.67 12.71
N GLU A 116 -15.71 51.12 13.28
CA GLU A 116 -15.22 52.49 13.01
C GLU A 116 -14.33 52.56 11.76
N ARG A 117 -13.47 51.56 11.52
CA ARG A 117 -12.54 51.55 10.37
C ARG A 117 -13.18 50.94 9.12
N TRP A 118 -13.74 49.73 9.23
CA TRP A 118 -14.37 49.04 8.10
C TRP A 118 -15.79 49.54 7.82
N GLY A 119 -16.48 50.08 8.83
CA GLY A 119 -17.78 50.73 8.66
C GLY A 119 -18.98 49.79 8.76
N LEU A 120 -18.85 48.63 9.42
CA LEU A 120 -19.98 47.74 9.64
C LEU A 120 -21.04 48.45 10.52
N PRO A 121 -22.33 48.48 10.12
CA PRO A 121 -23.38 49.05 10.95
C PRO A 121 -23.51 48.31 12.29
N ALA A 122 -23.37 49.04 13.41
CA ALA A 122 -23.40 48.47 14.76
C ALA A 122 -24.70 47.73 15.08
N ASN A 123 -25.83 48.15 14.49
CA ASN A 123 -27.13 47.49 14.66
C ASN A 123 -27.24 46.13 13.96
N ARG A 124 -26.26 45.73 13.16
CA ARG A 124 -26.17 44.39 12.55
C ARG A 124 -25.13 43.51 13.24
N LEU A 125 -24.49 43.99 14.31
CA LEU A 125 -23.49 43.26 15.06
C LEU A 125 -24.10 42.70 16.35
N TYR A 126 -23.74 41.47 16.69
CA TYR A 126 -24.06 40.84 17.98
C TYR A 126 -22.77 40.34 18.61
N ALA A 127 -22.68 40.42 19.94
CA ALA A 127 -21.59 39.82 20.71
C ALA A 127 -22.12 38.67 21.56
N SER A 128 -21.43 37.54 21.57
CA SER A 128 -21.68 36.46 22.55
C SER A 128 -20.77 36.62 23.77
N VAL A 129 -21.24 36.32 24.96
CA VAL A 129 -20.44 36.34 26.21
C VAL A 129 -20.67 35.07 27.03
N TYR A 130 -19.65 34.63 27.76
CA TYR A 130 -19.70 33.40 28.51
C TYR A 130 -20.69 33.44 29.69
N GLY A 131 -21.71 32.57 29.62
CA GLY A 131 -22.73 32.35 30.65
C GLY A 131 -22.75 30.91 31.15
N PRO A 132 -21.88 30.54 32.12
CA PRO A 132 -21.83 29.19 32.67
C PRO A 132 -23.11 28.80 33.42
N LYS A 133 -23.46 27.52 33.40
CA LYS A 133 -24.43 26.91 34.31
C LYS A 133 -23.75 26.43 35.60
N PRO A 134 -24.49 26.18 36.70
CA PRO A 134 -23.91 25.59 37.90
C PRO A 134 -23.16 24.28 37.59
N GLY A 135 -21.85 24.25 37.87
CA GLY A 135 -20.97 23.10 37.58
C GLY A 135 -20.08 23.26 36.34
N ASP A 136 -20.33 24.28 35.51
CA ASP A 136 -19.46 24.63 34.37
C ASP A 136 -18.19 25.38 34.84
N PRO A 137 -17.09 25.36 34.06
CA PRO A 137 -15.83 25.98 34.44
C PRO A 137 -15.88 27.52 34.41
N GLY A 138 -15.52 28.16 35.51
CA GLY A 138 -15.40 29.63 35.59
C GLY A 138 -16.71 30.33 35.97
N GLU A 139 -16.71 31.65 35.85
CA GLU A 139 -17.83 32.52 36.23
C GLU A 139 -18.41 33.26 35.01
N PHE A 140 -19.59 33.86 35.18
CA PHE A 140 -20.17 34.74 34.15
C PHE A 140 -19.18 35.84 33.77
N ASP A 141 -18.96 36.03 32.47
CA ASP A 141 -18.01 37.02 31.98
C ASP A 141 -18.59 38.44 32.01
N GLN A 142 -18.76 38.97 33.23
CA GLN A 142 -19.30 40.31 33.47
C GLN A 142 -18.43 41.41 32.84
N GLU A 143 -17.10 41.25 32.86
CA GLU A 143 -16.17 42.22 32.28
C GLU A 143 -16.41 42.40 30.79
N SER A 144 -16.48 41.31 30.03
CA SER A 144 -16.78 41.37 28.59
C SER A 144 -18.18 41.95 28.33
N TRP A 145 -19.17 41.57 29.13
CA TRP A 145 -20.54 42.09 29.02
C TRP A 145 -20.57 43.61 29.21
N ASP A 146 -19.92 44.14 30.24
CA ASP A 146 -19.90 45.57 30.56
C ASP A 146 -19.25 46.39 29.42
N ILE A 147 -18.14 45.89 28.86
CA ILE A 147 -17.43 46.55 27.75
C ILE A 147 -18.31 46.59 26.50
N TRP A 148 -18.88 45.44 26.10
CA TRP A 148 -19.79 45.40 24.95
C TRP A 148 -21.02 46.27 25.15
N ALA A 149 -21.61 46.26 26.36
CA ALA A 149 -22.80 47.05 26.66
C ALA A 149 -22.53 48.55 26.53
N ALA A 150 -21.33 49.02 26.93
CA ALA A 150 -20.92 50.40 26.73
C ALA A 150 -20.80 50.76 25.23
N LEU A 151 -20.18 49.89 24.43
CA LEU A 151 -19.98 50.09 22.98
C LEU A 151 -21.31 50.12 22.21
N PHE A 152 -22.21 49.17 22.46
CA PHE A 152 -23.52 49.14 21.83
C PHE A 152 -24.39 50.35 22.20
N ARG A 153 -24.43 50.72 23.49
CA ARG A 153 -25.15 51.94 23.93
C ARG A 153 -24.62 53.19 23.24
N ALA A 154 -23.31 53.30 23.02
CA ALA A 154 -22.70 54.44 22.35
C ALA A 154 -23.14 54.59 20.88
N LYS A 155 -23.63 53.53 20.24
CA LYS A 155 -24.23 53.56 18.89
C LYS A 155 -25.76 53.50 18.88
N GLY A 156 -26.41 53.60 20.04
CA GLY A 156 -27.87 53.55 20.16
C GLY A 156 -28.47 52.15 20.04
N CYS A 157 -27.65 51.10 20.17
CA CYS A 157 -28.09 49.71 20.19
C CYS A 157 -28.39 49.27 21.63
N ASP A 158 -29.45 48.48 21.82
CA ASP A 158 -29.81 47.93 23.14
C ASP A 158 -28.93 46.70 23.46
N PRO A 159 -28.08 46.74 24.50
CA PRO A 159 -27.26 45.59 24.89
C PRO A 159 -28.07 44.35 25.23
N ALA A 160 -29.33 44.49 25.69
CA ALA A 160 -30.17 43.35 26.01
C ALA A 160 -30.57 42.52 24.78
N ILE A 161 -30.47 43.11 23.58
CA ILE A 161 -30.71 42.47 22.29
C ILE A 161 -29.38 42.06 21.65
N HIS A 162 -28.39 42.94 21.71
CA HIS A 162 -27.13 42.78 20.98
C HIS A 162 -26.08 41.92 21.69
N ILE A 163 -26.29 41.58 22.96
CA ILE A 163 -25.41 40.69 23.72
C ILE A 163 -26.15 39.40 24.06
N VAL A 164 -25.64 38.28 23.55
CA VAL A 164 -26.20 36.94 23.76
C VAL A 164 -25.33 36.18 24.76
N HIS A 165 -25.94 35.42 25.66
CA HIS A 165 -25.21 34.59 26.63
C HIS A 165 -24.99 33.20 26.05
N GLY A 166 -23.74 32.83 25.78
CA GLY A 166 -23.40 31.49 25.29
C GLY A 166 -22.95 30.55 26.40
N SER A 167 -23.03 29.25 26.11
CA SER A 167 -22.70 28.16 27.03
C SER A 167 -21.20 27.81 27.03
N VAL A 168 -20.81 26.73 27.71
CA VAL A 168 -19.46 26.13 27.60
C VAL A 168 -19.11 25.79 26.15
N LYS A 169 -20.10 25.27 25.39
CA LYS A 169 -19.89 24.89 23.98
C LYS A 169 -19.54 26.11 23.12
N ASP A 170 -20.15 27.26 23.46
CA ASP A 170 -20.14 28.45 22.60
C ASP A 170 -19.02 29.42 23.02
N ASN A 171 -18.90 29.69 24.33
CA ASN A 171 -18.05 30.76 24.85
C ASN A 171 -16.98 30.29 25.85
N PHE A 172 -16.63 29.01 25.87
CA PHE A 172 -15.47 28.51 26.62
C PHE A 172 -14.52 27.75 25.69
N TRP A 173 -13.44 28.40 25.29
CA TRP A 173 -12.54 27.88 24.27
C TRP A 173 -11.40 27.05 24.88
N MET A 174 -11.13 25.90 24.28
CA MET A 174 -10.03 25.00 24.65
C MET A 174 -9.31 24.51 23.40
N MET A 175 -7.98 24.49 23.43
CA MET A 175 -7.14 23.98 22.32
C MET A 175 -7.38 22.49 22.02
N GLY A 176 -7.68 21.71 23.06
CA GLY A 176 -7.89 20.26 23.01
C GLY A 176 -8.44 19.76 24.34
N GLU A 177 -8.24 18.47 24.64
CA GLU A 177 -8.54 17.91 25.97
C GLU A 177 -7.58 18.45 27.06
N THR A 178 -6.41 18.94 26.66
CA THR A 178 -5.43 19.61 27.52
C THR A 178 -4.85 20.84 26.83
N GLY A 179 -4.33 21.79 27.61
CA GLY A 179 -3.64 22.99 27.11
C GLY A 179 -4.31 24.33 27.48
N PRO A 180 -3.79 25.46 26.96
CA PRO A 180 -4.32 26.79 27.26
C PRO A 180 -5.80 26.93 26.89
N CYS A 181 -6.57 27.54 27.78
CA CYS A 181 -8.01 27.73 27.62
C CYS A 181 -8.55 28.94 28.41
N GLY A 182 -9.80 29.31 28.14
CA GLY A 182 -10.50 30.36 28.86
C GLY A 182 -11.85 30.72 28.26
N PRO A 183 -12.61 31.60 28.93
CA PRO A 183 -13.82 32.16 28.35
C PRO A 183 -13.48 32.95 27.09
N CYS A 184 -14.42 33.04 26.16
CA CYS A 184 -14.28 33.84 24.95
C CYS A 184 -15.54 34.65 24.67
N SER A 185 -15.41 35.61 23.76
CA SER A 185 -16.51 36.41 23.25
C SER A 185 -16.42 36.47 21.73
N GLU A 186 -17.54 36.27 21.04
CA GLU A 186 -17.55 36.17 19.58
C GLU A 186 -18.39 37.28 18.96
N LEU A 187 -17.90 37.87 17.87
CA LEU A 187 -18.63 38.83 17.08
C LEU A 187 -19.36 38.13 15.94
N HIS A 188 -20.66 38.37 15.86
CA HIS A 188 -21.56 37.84 14.85
C HIS A 188 -22.16 38.96 14.01
N VAL A 189 -22.30 38.73 12.70
CA VAL A 189 -22.88 39.70 11.77
C VAL A 189 -24.22 39.20 11.24
N ASP A 190 -25.24 40.05 11.36
CA ASP A 190 -26.57 39.84 10.81
C ASP A 190 -26.61 40.11 9.30
N LEU A 191 -26.73 39.04 8.55
CA LEU A 191 -26.80 39.03 7.10
C LEU A 191 -28.25 38.83 6.61
N THR A 192 -29.24 38.87 7.50
CA THR A 192 -30.64 38.93 7.07
C THR A 192 -30.89 40.23 6.28
N PRO A 193 -31.78 40.24 5.27
CA PRO A 193 -32.05 41.44 4.49
C PRO A 193 -32.40 42.66 5.36
N ASP A 194 -33.23 42.46 6.38
CA ASP A 194 -33.67 43.52 7.30
C ASP A 194 -32.64 43.83 8.40
N GLY A 195 -31.71 42.91 8.68
CA GLY A 195 -30.66 43.08 9.69
C GLY A 195 -31.17 43.04 11.12
N ASP A 196 -32.27 42.31 11.35
CA ASP A 196 -33.01 42.32 12.60
C ASP A 196 -33.40 40.92 13.06
N SER A 197 -32.40 40.04 13.19
CA SER A 197 -32.58 38.70 13.77
C SER A 197 -32.89 38.73 15.27
N GLN A 198 -32.78 39.88 15.94
CA GLN A 198 -32.96 40.06 17.37
C GLN A 198 -32.06 39.10 18.19
N GLY A 199 -30.86 38.80 17.67
CA GLY A 199 -29.87 37.92 18.29
C GLY A 199 -30.22 36.42 18.23
N LYS A 200 -31.38 36.04 17.69
CA LYS A 200 -31.88 34.64 17.71
C LYS A 200 -31.09 33.67 16.84
N LEU A 201 -30.29 34.20 15.91
CA LEU A 201 -29.48 33.40 14.98
C LEU A 201 -28.03 33.24 15.45
N VAL A 202 -27.60 33.94 16.51
CA VAL A 202 -26.27 33.80 17.11
C VAL A 202 -26.10 32.39 17.65
N ASN A 203 -24.99 31.71 17.30
CA ASN A 203 -24.69 30.34 17.72
C ASN A 203 -25.79 29.31 17.41
N ASN A 204 -26.53 29.52 16.31
CA ASN A 204 -27.63 28.64 15.87
C ASN A 204 -27.41 28.07 14.45
N ASP A 205 -26.14 27.90 14.05
CA ASP A 205 -25.70 27.30 12.78
C ASP A 205 -26.36 27.91 11.52
N SER A 206 -26.65 29.22 11.56
CA SER A 206 -27.33 29.94 10.47
C SER A 206 -26.34 30.68 9.58
N ASP A 207 -26.41 30.43 8.28
CA ASP A 207 -25.65 31.18 7.26
C ASP A 207 -26.10 32.65 7.08
N LEU A 208 -27.19 33.05 7.73
CA LEU A 208 -27.66 34.44 7.79
C LEU A 208 -27.14 35.20 9.03
N CYS A 209 -26.42 34.53 9.93
CA CYS A 209 -25.76 35.17 11.06
C CYS A 209 -24.41 34.48 11.31
N ILE A 210 -23.34 35.08 10.79
CA ILE A 210 -22.03 34.44 10.74
C ILE A 210 -21.11 35.03 11.81
N GLU A 211 -20.46 34.15 12.58
CA GLU A 211 -19.34 34.49 13.45
C GLU A 211 -18.15 34.95 12.60
N ILE A 212 -17.70 36.19 12.80
CA ILE A 212 -16.57 36.74 12.05
C ILE A 212 -15.28 36.76 12.86
N TRP A 213 -15.36 36.82 14.20
CA TRP A 213 -14.19 36.99 15.06
C TRP A 213 -14.44 36.42 16.45
N ASN A 214 -13.59 35.49 16.87
CA ASN A 214 -13.57 34.96 18.24
C ASN A 214 -12.44 35.63 19.05
N LEU A 215 -12.76 36.17 20.23
CA LEU A 215 -11.84 36.79 21.17
C LEU A 215 -11.72 35.89 22.40
N VAL A 216 -10.66 35.08 22.46
CA VAL A 216 -10.39 34.12 23.54
C VAL A 216 -9.52 34.76 24.62
N PHE A 217 -10.01 34.69 25.86
CA PHE A 217 -9.37 35.24 27.04
C PHE A 217 -8.67 34.14 27.83
N ILE A 218 -7.51 33.72 27.32
CA ILE A 218 -6.72 32.63 27.90
C ILE A 218 -6.25 33.00 29.30
N GLN A 219 -6.71 32.24 30.30
CA GLN A 219 -6.38 32.45 31.71
C GLN A 219 -6.23 31.14 32.50
N TYR A 220 -6.53 30.00 31.87
CA TYR A 220 -6.41 28.67 32.46
C TYR A 220 -5.59 27.74 31.55
N ASN A 221 -5.11 26.65 32.13
CA ASN A 221 -4.61 25.48 31.44
C ASN A 221 -5.50 24.29 31.82
N ALA A 222 -6.09 23.61 30.83
CA ALA A 222 -6.79 22.35 31.03
C ALA A 222 -5.77 21.23 31.25
N GLU A 223 -5.89 20.53 32.37
CA GLU A 223 -5.04 19.43 32.79
C GLU A 223 -5.66 18.08 32.38
N ALA A 224 -4.83 17.03 32.32
CA ALA A 224 -5.26 15.71 31.83
C ALA A 224 -6.33 15.02 32.70
N ASP A 225 -6.47 15.45 33.96
CA ASP A 225 -7.51 14.97 34.88
C ASP A 225 -8.84 15.72 34.74
N GLY A 226 -8.94 16.64 33.78
CA GLY A 226 -10.11 17.48 33.53
C GLY A 226 -10.19 18.72 34.43
N SER A 227 -9.20 18.96 35.30
CA SER A 227 -9.13 20.17 36.11
C SER A 227 -8.55 21.36 35.34
N PHE A 228 -8.79 22.58 35.84
CA PHE A 228 -8.29 23.82 35.25
C PHE A 228 -7.33 24.51 36.21
N ARG A 229 -6.08 24.71 35.78
CA ARG A 229 -5.06 25.43 36.53
C ARG A 229 -4.93 26.87 36.01
N GLU A 230 -4.91 27.85 36.91
CA GLU A 230 -4.66 29.24 36.52
C GLU A 230 -3.27 29.44 35.90
N LEU A 231 -3.20 30.25 34.85
CA LEU A 231 -1.95 30.64 34.22
C LEU A 231 -1.28 31.80 34.97
N PRO A 232 0.07 31.90 34.96
CA PRO A 232 0.80 32.98 35.64
C PRO A 232 0.48 34.38 35.11
N ALA A 233 -0.02 34.47 33.88
CA ALA A 233 -0.46 35.71 33.25
C ALA A 233 -1.75 35.46 32.46
N LYS A 234 -2.50 36.54 32.23
CA LYS A 234 -3.67 36.53 31.35
C LYS A 234 -3.25 36.90 29.94
N HIS A 235 -3.80 36.20 28.96
CA HIS A 235 -3.41 36.29 27.56
C HIS A 235 -4.64 36.55 26.69
N VAL A 236 -4.40 37.06 25.49
CA VAL A 236 -5.43 37.20 24.46
C VAL A 236 -5.02 36.38 23.26
N ASP A 237 -5.95 35.57 22.78
CA ASP A 237 -5.91 34.90 21.51
C ASP A 237 -7.14 35.31 20.71
N THR A 238 -6.98 35.62 19.44
CA THR A 238 -8.12 35.95 18.60
C THR A 238 -8.02 35.24 17.27
N GLY A 239 -9.16 34.83 16.73
CA GLY A 239 -9.25 34.30 15.36
C GLY A 239 -10.39 34.94 14.60
N MET A 240 -10.06 35.74 13.59
CA MET A 240 -11.01 36.23 12.59
C MET A 240 -10.90 35.40 11.32
N GLY A 241 -12.03 34.91 10.81
CA GLY A 241 -12.07 34.19 9.53
C GLY A 241 -11.86 35.14 8.36
N PHE A 242 -10.70 35.07 7.69
CA PHE A 242 -10.35 35.98 6.60
C PHE A 242 -11.34 35.90 5.43
N GLU A 243 -11.70 34.69 5.00
CA GLU A 243 -12.63 34.45 3.91
C GLU A 243 -14.03 34.98 4.24
N ARG A 244 -14.45 34.85 5.51
CA ARG A 244 -15.73 35.39 6.01
C ARG A 244 -15.72 36.92 6.00
N ALA A 245 -14.64 37.55 6.44
CA ALA A 245 -14.51 39.01 6.37
C ALA A 245 -14.53 39.51 4.91
N CYS A 246 -13.86 38.79 4.01
CA CYS A 246 -13.87 39.09 2.57
C CYS A 246 -15.26 38.98 1.97
N SER A 247 -16.00 37.90 2.25
CA SER A 247 -17.35 37.70 1.68
C SER A 247 -18.32 38.76 2.17
N ILE A 248 -18.34 39.04 3.47
CA ILE A 248 -19.24 40.05 4.00
C ILE A 248 -18.90 41.41 3.40
N ILE A 249 -17.64 41.86 3.42
CA ILE A 249 -17.26 43.18 2.89
C ILE A 249 -17.54 43.29 1.38
N GLN A 250 -17.21 42.26 0.59
CA GLN A 250 -17.34 42.33 -0.86
C GLN A 250 -18.78 42.15 -1.33
N ASN A 251 -19.49 41.14 -0.82
CA ASN A 251 -20.85 40.84 -1.27
C ASN A 251 -21.86 41.85 -0.74
N THR A 252 -21.57 42.51 0.38
CA THR A 252 -22.41 43.62 0.87
C THR A 252 -22.05 44.99 0.26
N LYS A 253 -21.16 45.02 -0.75
CA LYS A 253 -20.65 46.25 -1.38
C LYS A 253 -20.13 47.27 -0.35
N GLY A 254 -19.34 46.78 0.61
CA GLY A 254 -18.84 47.59 1.72
C GLY A 254 -19.93 47.97 2.72
N PHE A 255 -20.76 47.00 3.12
CA PHE A 255 -21.86 47.15 4.09
C PHE A 255 -22.98 48.09 3.67
N THR A 256 -23.17 48.28 2.37
CA THR A 256 -24.23 49.15 1.81
C THR A 256 -25.43 48.39 1.25
N ASP A 257 -25.29 47.09 0.97
CA ASP A 257 -26.30 46.27 0.33
C ASP A 257 -26.32 44.85 0.89
N PHE A 258 -27.27 44.51 1.76
CA PHE A 258 -27.42 43.17 2.35
C PHE A 258 -28.48 42.32 1.63
N SER A 259 -28.92 42.72 0.43
CA SER A 259 -29.99 42.01 -0.30
C SER A 259 -29.54 40.65 -0.86
N VAL A 260 -28.23 40.48 -1.07
CA VAL A 260 -27.64 39.24 -1.55
C VAL A 260 -26.92 38.55 -0.40
N LYS A 261 -27.24 37.27 -0.21
CA LYS A 261 -26.57 36.42 0.78
C LYS A 261 -25.07 36.32 0.47
N PRO A 262 -24.16 36.66 1.41
CA PRO A 262 -22.73 36.53 1.20
C PRO A 262 -22.26 35.09 1.02
N SER A 263 -21.21 34.92 0.22
CA SER A 263 -20.50 33.65 0.03
C SER A 263 -19.00 33.86 -0.03
N ASN A 264 -18.26 33.03 0.69
CA ASN A 264 -16.80 32.99 0.65
C ASN A 264 -16.28 32.73 -0.78
N TYR A 265 -17.01 31.95 -1.57
CA TYR A 265 -16.66 31.60 -2.96
C TYR A 265 -16.96 32.72 -3.96
N SER A 266 -17.80 33.69 -3.58
CA SER A 266 -18.12 34.90 -4.37
C SER A 266 -17.19 36.06 -4.03
N THR A 267 -15.89 35.78 -3.89
CA THR A 267 -14.86 36.78 -3.54
C THR A 267 -13.65 36.67 -4.45
N ASP A 268 -12.85 37.73 -4.50
CA ASP A 268 -11.55 37.72 -5.19
C ASP A 268 -10.52 36.74 -4.57
N VAL A 269 -10.87 36.01 -3.50
CA VAL A 269 -10.11 34.85 -2.99
C VAL A 269 -10.28 33.61 -3.88
N PHE A 270 -11.42 33.42 -4.54
CA PHE A 270 -11.68 32.22 -5.37
C PHE A 270 -11.88 32.51 -6.85
N GLN A 271 -12.36 33.71 -7.20
CA GLN A 271 -12.69 34.07 -8.59
C GLN A 271 -11.53 33.90 -9.60
N PRO A 272 -10.25 34.14 -9.27
CA PRO A 272 -9.14 33.82 -10.19
C PRO A 272 -9.05 32.33 -10.53
N LEU A 273 -9.19 31.45 -9.53
CA LEU A 273 -9.17 29.99 -9.71
C LEU A 273 -10.38 29.51 -10.50
N PHE A 274 -11.57 30.07 -10.22
CA PHE A 274 -12.77 29.73 -10.98
C PHE A 274 -12.63 30.11 -12.46
N ARG A 275 -12.18 31.33 -12.78
CA ARG A 275 -11.96 31.73 -14.19
C ARG A 275 -10.97 30.79 -14.91
N GLN A 276 -9.93 30.34 -14.22
CA GLN A 276 -9.00 29.36 -14.78
C GLN A 276 -9.67 28.00 -14.98
N LEU A 277 -10.48 27.54 -14.03
CA LEU A 277 -11.28 26.32 -14.18
C LEU A 277 -12.31 26.42 -15.31
N GLU A 278 -12.95 27.57 -15.50
CA GLU A 278 -13.87 27.81 -16.64
C GLU A 278 -13.12 27.68 -17.96
N ALA A 279 -11.94 28.29 -18.06
CA ALA A 279 -11.09 28.20 -19.25
C ALA A 279 -10.62 26.77 -19.55
N LEU A 280 -10.30 25.98 -18.51
CA LEU A 280 -9.82 24.61 -18.65
C LEU A 280 -10.95 23.60 -18.93
N SER A 281 -12.11 23.76 -18.29
CA SER A 281 -13.23 22.82 -18.38
C SER A 281 -14.25 23.16 -19.48
N GLY A 282 -14.32 24.42 -19.90
CA GLY A 282 -15.39 24.93 -20.77
C GLY A 282 -16.76 25.04 -20.09
N LYS A 283 -16.82 24.87 -18.76
CA LYS A 283 -18.03 25.05 -17.93
C LYS A 283 -18.02 26.44 -17.30
N THR A 284 -19.20 26.95 -16.95
CA THR A 284 -19.34 28.26 -16.28
C THR A 284 -19.71 28.06 -14.82
N TYR A 285 -19.07 28.81 -13.92
CA TYR A 285 -19.43 28.81 -12.51
C TYR A 285 -20.67 29.66 -12.26
N THR A 286 -21.62 29.12 -11.51
CA THR A 286 -22.76 29.87 -10.97
C THR A 286 -22.75 29.75 -9.45
N ASP A 287 -23.01 30.87 -8.77
CA ASP A 287 -23.00 30.89 -7.30
C ASP A 287 -24.33 30.38 -6.72
N THR A 288 -24.55 29.06 -6.85
CA THR A 288 -25.76 28.38 -6.39
C THR A 288 -25.44 27.30 -5.36
N TYR A 289 -26.40 27.05 -4.47
CA TYR A 289 -26.25 26.17 -3.30
C TYR A 289 -27.46 25.23 -3.16
N PRO A 290 -27.27 24.02 -2.61
CA PRO A 290 -28.36 23.11 -2.32
C PRO A 290 -29.30 23.69 -1.25
N LEU A 291 -30.58 23.33 -1.33
CA LEU A 291 -31.53 23.60 -0.25
C LEU A 291 -31.22 22.71 0.96
N PRO A 292 -31.44 23.20 2.19
CA PRO A 292 -31.26 22.39 3.40
C PRO A 292 -32.05 21.08 3.31
N GLY A 293 -31.36 19.95 3.54
CA GLY A 293 -31.97 18.61 3.48
C GLY A 293 -32.28 18.07 2.08
N ALA A 294 -31.83 18.75 1.01
CA ALA A 294 -32.02 18.26 -0.35
C ALA A 294 -31.23 16.97 -0.61
N ASP A 295 -31.86 16.03 -1.33
CA ASP A 295 -31.22 14.77 -1.74
C ASP A 295 -30.14 15.05 -2.79
N ARG A 296 -28.89 14.68 -2.45
CA ARG A 296 -27.70 14.85 -3.30
C ARG A 296 -27.84 14.16 -4.66
N ALA A 297 -28.59 13.05 -4.72
CA ALA A 297 -28.81 12.30 -5.96
C ALA A 297 -29.65 13.08 -6.98
N LEU A 298 -30.46 14.05 -6.52
CA LEU A 298 -31.39 14.81 -7.34
C LEU A 298 -30.86 16.20 -7.75
N PHE A 299 -29.59 16.50 -7.44
CA PHE A 299 -29.02 17.80 -7.78
C PHE A 299 -28.99 18.02 -9.30
N ALA A 300 -29.38 19.22 -9.71
CA ALA A 300 -29.28 19.64 -11.09
C ALA A 300 -27.80 19.79 -11.51
N GLU A 301 -27.53 19.68 -12.81
CA GLU A 301 -26.15 19.66 -13.35
C GLU A 301 -25.39 20.97 -13.13
N ASP A 302 -26.09 22.11 -13.13
CA ASP A 302 -25.52 23.42 -12.81
C ASP A 302 -25.07 23.49 -11.34
N LEU A 303 -25.87 22.96 -10.41
CA LEU A 303 -25.51 22.88 -9.00
C LEU A 303 -24.32 21.93 -8.77
N LYS A 304 -24.29 20.77 -9.43
CA LYS A 304 -23.14 19.85 -9.36
C LYS A 304 -21.86 20.50 -9.89
N THR A 305 -21.98 21.23 -11.00
CA THR A 305 -20.87 22.01 -11.56
C THR A 305 -20.37 23.04 -10.55
N ALA A 306 -21.27 23.82 -9.93
CA ALA A 306 -20.91 24.80 -8.92
C ALA A 306 -20.18 24.18 -7.71
N ILE A 307 -20.66 23.04 -7.21
CA ILE A 307 -20.01 22.28 -6.12
C ILE A 307 -18.60 21.85 -6.55
N ALA A 308 -18.44 21.28 -7.74
CA ALA A 308 -17.15 20.80 -8.23
C ALA A 308 -16.11 21.92 -8.32
N PHE A 309 -16.49 23.11 -8.81
CA PHE A 309 -15.62 24.28 -8.82
C PHE A 309 -15.13 24.66 -7.43
N ARG A 310 -16.05 24.77 -6.46
CA ARG A 310 -15.72 25.13 -5.07
C ARG A 310 -14.79 24.11 -4.41
N VAL A 311 -15.10 22.82 -4.56
CA VAL A 311 -14.27 21.73 -4.01
C VAL A 311 -12.86 21.76 -4.58
N ILE A 312 -12.72 21.86 -5.91
CA ILE A 312 -11.40 21.84 -6.55
C ILE A 312 -10.56 23.05 -6.11
N ALA A 313 -11.14 24.25 -6.07
CA ALA A 313 -10.42 25.46 -5.69
C ALA A 313 -9.97 25.44 -4.23
N ASP A 314 -10.84 25.03 -3.29
CA ASP A 314 -10.48 24.87 -1.88
C ASP A 314 -9.38 23.82 -1.69
N HIS A 315 -9.56 22.63 -2.26
CA HIS A 315 -8.62 21.53 -2.08
C HIS A 315 -7.26 21.78 -2.73
N LEU A 316 -7.22 22.50 -3.86
CA LEU A 316 -5.96 22.99 -4.44
C LEU A 316 -5.19 23.84 -3.43
N ARG A 317 -5.86 24.77 -2.73
CA ARG A 317 -5.21 25.61 -1.71
C ARG A 317 -4.62 24.73 -0.62
N THR A 318 -5.44 23.83 -0.04
CA THR A 318 -5.01 22.92 1.03
C THR A 318 -3.79 22.09 0.66
N LEU A 319 -3.80 21.47 -0.52
CA LEU A 319 -2.70 20.63 -0.98
C LEU A 319 -1.45 21.45 -1.28
N SER A 320 -1.59 22.59 -1.95
CA SER A 320 -0.46 23.43 -2.34
C SER A 320 0.26 24.00 -1.14
N PHE A 321 -0.48 24.51 -0.14
CA PHE A 321 0.10 25.00 1.11
C PHE A 321 0.74 23.88 1.94
N SER A 322 0.14 22.69 1.95
CA SER A 322 0.72 21.54 2.65
C SER A 322 2.04 21.11 2.02
N ILE A 323 2.11 21.01 0.69
CA ILE A 323 3.34 20.66 -0.03
C ILE A 323 4.39 21.77 0.13
N ALA A 324 3.99 23.04 0.11
CA ALA A 324 4.89 24.16 0.40
C ALA A 324 5.56 24.02 1.78
N ASP A 325 4.82 23.53 2.77
CA ASP A 325 5.32 23.26 4.13
C ASP A 325 6.03 21.89 4.29
N GLY A 326 6.24 21.16 3.20
CA GLY A 326 6.94 19.85 3.21
C GLY A 326 6.04 18.67 3.60
N ILE A 327 4.72 18.86 3.66
CA ILE A 327 3.76 17.80 3.97
C ILE A 327 3.21 17.21 2.67
N LEU A 328 3.67 16.02 2.32
CA LEU A 328 3.30 15.34 1.08
C LEU A 328 2.09 14.38 1.28
N PRO A 329 1.24 14.17 0.26
CA PRO A 329 0.23 13.11 0.28
C PRO A 329 0.85 11.72 0.53
N GLY A 330 0.18 10.87 1.30
CA GLY A 330 0.71 9.57 1.72
C GLY A 330 -0.36 8.63 2.29
N ASN A 331 0.05 7.51 2.90
CA ASN A 331 -0.89 6.45 3.34
C ASN A 331 -1.23 6.48 4.83
N THR A 332 -0.60 7.32 5.63
CA THR A 332 -0.76 7.33 7.10
C THR A 332 -0.90 8.75 7.66
N GLY A 333 -1.55 8.87 8.82
CA GLY A 333 -1.65 10.11 9.58
C GLY A 333 -2.16 11.30 8.76
N ARG A 334 -1.46 12.45 8.87
CA ARG A 334 -1.79 13.68 8.13
C ARG A 334 -1.61 13.54 6.62
N ASN A 335 -0.64 12.74 6.19
CA ASN A 335 -0.38 12.51 4.76
C ASN A 335 -1.55 11.77 4.10
N TYR A 336 -2.20 10.87 4.84
CA TYR A 336 -3.44 10.22 4.39
C TYR A 336 -4.61 11.20 4.20
N VAL A 337 -4.75 12.17 5.10
CA VAL A 337 -5.76 13.22 4.97
C VAL A 337 -5.55 14.01 3.67
N LEU A 338 -4.32 14.45 3.38
CA LEU A 338 -4.02 15.16 2.13
C LEU A 338 -4.30 14.29 0.90
N ARG A 339 -3.97 13.00 0.96
CA ARG A 339 -4.31 12.06 -0.12
C ARG A 339 -5.83 11.97 -0.33
N ARG A 340 -6.64 11.91 0.73
CA ARG A 340 -8.11 11.93 0.63
C ARG A 340 -8.62 13.24 -0.01
N ILE A 341 -8.09 14.39 0.39
CA ILE A 341 -8.41 15.70 -0.21
C ILE A 341 -8.09 15.73 -1.70
N LEU A 342 -6.90 15.25 -2.10
CA LEU A 342 -6.49 15.14 -3.50
C LEU A 342 -7.45 14.26 -4.29
N ARG A 343 -7.77 13.08 -3.77
CA ARG A 343 -8.69 12.13 -4.41
C ARG A 343 -10.09 12.71 -4.59
N ARG A 344 -10.61 13.39 -3.57
CA ARG A 344 -11.89 14.10 -3.63
C ARG A 344 -11.88 15.15 -4.74
N ALA A 345 -10.85 15.99 -4.80
CA ALA A 345 -10.73 17.00 -5.86
C ALA A 345 -10.66 16.39 -7.26
N VAL A 346 -9.87 15.33 -7.50
CA VAL A 346 -9.81 14.64 -8.80
C VAL A 346 -11.17 14.04 -9.18
N ARG A 347 -11.91 13.48 -8.21
CA ARG A 347 -13.25 12.93 -8.43
C ARG A 347 -14.25 14.00 -8.89
N TYR A 348 -14.24 15.18 -8.28
CA TYR A 348 -15.04 16.32 -8.75
C TYR A 348 -14.52 16.87 -10.09
N GLY A 349 -13.20 16.79 -10.34
CA GLY A 349 -12.61 17.10 -11.64
C GLY A 349 -13.22 16.27 -12.78
N ARG A 350 -13.53 14.99 -12.55
CA ARG A 350 -14.26 14.16 -13.53
C ARG A 350 -15.65 14.71 -13.87
N GLN A 351 -16.34 15.36 -12.92
CA GLN A 351 -17.64 16.00 -13.20
C GLN A 351 -17.50 17.22 -14.11
N LEU A 352 -16.35 17.90 -14.08
CA LEU A 352 -16.03 19.01 -14.98
C LEU A 352 -15.47 18.56 -16.33
N GLY A 353 -15.33 17.25 -16.56
CA GLY A 353 -14.82 16.67 -17.80
C GLY A 353 -13.29 16.55 -17.87
N PHE A 354 -12.59 16.69 -16.74
CA PHE A 354 -11.18 16.32 -16.64
C PHE A 354 -11.00 14.80 -16.62
N SER A 355 -9.81 14.35 -16.99
CA SER A 355 -9.46 12.93 -17.12
C SER A 355 -7.95 12.73 -17.04
N GLY A 356 -7.46 11.49 -17.05
CA GLY A 356 -6.01 11.22 -16.97
C GLY A 356 -5.19 11.88 -18.09
N ASP A 357 -5.78 12.10 -19.27
CA ASP A 357 -5.19 12.84 -20.40
C ASP A 357 -5.38 14.36 -20.33
N LYS A 358 -6.18 14.85 -19.37
CA LYS A 358 -6.47 16.27 -19.12
C LYS A 358 -6.33 16.60 -17.63
N PRO A 359 -5.11 16.53 -17.06
CA PRO A 359 -4.89 16.91 -15.67
C PRO A 359 -5.13 18.41 -15.48
N PHE A 360 -5.58 18.81 -14.29
CA PHE A 360 -5.92 20.21 -14.01
C PHE A 360 -5.08 20.83 -12.89
N PHE A 361 -4.54 20.05 -11.95
CA PHE A 361 -3.87 20.63 -10.78
C PHE A 361 -2.67 21.48 -11.18
N GLY A 362 -1.78 20.93 -12.02
CA GLY A 362 -0.56 21.63 -12.43
C GLY A 362 -0.83 22.99 -13.09
N ALA A 363 -1.93 23.09 -13.86
CA ALA A 363 -2.36 24.32 -14.52
C ALA A 363 -2.94 25.37 -13.55
N LEU A 364 -3.49 24.96 -12.41
CA LEU A 364 -4.06 25.87 -11.42
C LEU A 364 -3.01 26.41 -10.43
N VAL A 365 -1.90 25.69 -10.21
CA VAL A 365 -0.84 26.10 -9.26
C VAL A 365 -0.32 27.50 -9.55
N ALA A 366 -0.06 27.83 -10.82
CA ALA A 366 0.44 29.15 -11.19
C ALA A 366 -0.52 30.28 -10.81
N THR A 367 -1.83 30.07 -10.99
CA THR A 367 -2.87 31.03 -10.60
C THR A 367 -2.92 31.22 -9.09
N LEU A 368 -2.81 30.13 -8.32
CA LEU A 368 -2.76 30.20 -6.85
C LEU A 368 -1.52 30.94 -6.36
N VAL A 369 -0.34 30.63 -6.91
CA VAL A 369 0.92 31.29 -6.53
C VAL A 369 0.89 32.78 -6.87
N ALA A 370 0.35 33.16 -8.03
CA ALA A 370 0.19 34.57 -8.40
C ALA A 370 -0.72 35.34 -7.42
N GLN A 371 -1.71 34.67 -6.83
CA GLN A 371 -2.67 35.27 -5.91
C GLN A 371 -2.15 35.36 -4.47
N MET A 372 -1.43 34.33 -4.01
CA MET A 372 -1.11 34.13 -2.59
C MET A 372 0.39 34.19 -2.28
N GLY A 373 1.26 34.05 -3.28
CA GLY A 373 2.72 33.89 -3.11
C GLY A 373 3.45 35.13 -2.57
N GLU A 374 2.88 36.33 -2.71
CA GLU A 374 3.44 37.53 -2.07
C GLU A 374 3.27 37.49 -0.54
N VAL A 375 2.12 36.99 -0.08
CA VAL A 375 1.81 36.86 1.36
C VAL A 375 2.47 35.63 1.97
N PHE A 376 2.58 34.56 1.18
CA PHE A 376 3.15 33.27 1.57
C PHE A 376 4.31 32.90 0.63
N PRO A 377 5.53 33.43 0.86
CA PRO A 377 6.67 33.26 -0.04
C PRO A 377 7.07 31.81 -0.30
N GLU A 378 6.76 30.90 0.62
CA GLU A 378 6.98 29.46 0.47
C GLU A 378 6.26 28.85 -0.73
N LEU A 379 5.08 29.38 -1.11
CA LEU A 379 4.36 28.96 -2.31
C LEU A 379 5.14 29.29 -3.58
N LEU A 380 5.77 30.48 -3.61
CA LEU A 380 6.60 30.90 -4.73
C LEU A 380 7.90 30.10 -4.77
N ALA A 381 8.56 29.95 -3.62
CA ALA A 381 9.83 29.24 -3.52
C ALA A 381 9.72 27.75 -3.92
N ARG A 382 8.57 27.12 -3.69
CA ARG A 382 8.34 25.70 -3.96
C ARG A 382 7.35 25.42 -5.08
N GLN A 383 7.08 26.41 -5.95
CA GLN A 383 6.08 26.29 -7.01
C GLN A 383 6.27 25.04 -7.89
N ASP A 384 7.51 24.75 -8.33
CA ASP A 384 7.80 23.58 -9.17
C ASP A 384 7.63 22.26 -8.43
N ALA A 385 7.98 22.21 -7.14
CA ALA A 385 7.77 21.04 -6.29
C ALA A 385 6.28 20.76 -6.08
N ILE A 386 5.49 21.81 -5.81
CA ILE A 386 4.03 21.74 -5.68
C ILE A 386 3.42 21.23 -6.99
N ARG A 387 3.79 21.82 -8.13
CA ARG A 387 3.28 21.44 -9.44
C ARG A 387 3.57 19.97 -9.75
N SER A 388 4.83 19.57 -9.67
CA SER A 388 5.26 18.21 -10.02
C SER A 388 4.65 17.14 -9.11
N THR A 389 4.54 17.40 -7.81
CA THR A 389 3.92 16.46 -6.86
C THR A 389 2.43 16.28 -7.16
N LEU A 390 1.69 17.38 -7.38
CA LEU A 390 0.28 17.30 -7.69
C LEU A 390 0.01 16.60 -9.03
N GLU A 391 0.80 16.88 -10.07
CA GLU A 391 0.70 16.22 -11.36
C GLU A 391 0.94 14.71 -11.25
N GLN A 392 1.96 14.29 -10.48
CA GLN A 392 2.27 12.87 -10.26
C GLN A 392 1.17 12.14 -9.49
N GLU A 393 0.69 12.72 -8.38
CA GLU A 393 -0.38 12.11 -7.58
C GLU A 393 -1.72 12.09 -8.36
N GLU A 394 -2.04 13.15 -9.11
CA GLU A 394 -3.22 13.20 -9.99
C GLU A 394 -3.17 12.12 -11.07
N ALA A 395 -2.04 11.98 -11.77
CA ALA A 395 -1.84 10.97 -12.81
C ALA A 395 -1.96 9.55 -12.23
N SER A 396 -1.29 9.29 -11.10
CA SER A 396 -1.35 8.00 -10.42
C SER A 396 -2.76 7.67 -9.98
N PHE A 397 -3.50 8.65 -9.46
CA PHE A 397 -4.84 8.40 -8.96
C PHE A 397 -5.86 8.23 -10.08
N ASN A 398 -5.76 8.98 -11.17
CA ASN A 398 -6.66 8.85 -12.32
C ASN A 398 -6.71 7.40 -12.86
N GLN A 399 -5.56 6.72 -12.92
CA GLN A 399 -5.51 5.30 -13.32
C GLN A 399 -6.28 4.38 -12.36
N THR A 400 -6.21 4.65 -11.05
CA THR A 400 -6.93 3.89 -10.02
C THR A 400 -8.43 4.22 -10.04
N LEU A 401 -8.78 5.49 -10.23
CA LEU A 401 -10.15 5.98 -10.30
C LEU A 401 -10.91 5.35 -11.47
N ASP A 402 -10.31 5.31 -12.66
CA ASP A 402 -10.95 4.74 -13.85
C ASP A 402 -11.26 3.23 -13.69
N ARG A 403 -10.34 2.47 -13.08
CA ARG A 403 -10.57 1.05 -12.76
C ARG A 403 -11.64 0.88 -11.69
N GLY A 404 -11.60 1.71 -10.66
CA GLY A 404 -12.49 1.62 -9.50
C GLY A 404 -13.93 2.02 -9.80
N LEU A 405 -14.16 3.10 -10.56
CA LEU A 405 -15.49 3.53 -10.98
C LEU A 405 -16.20 2.45 -11.80
N LYS A 406 -15.50 1.81 -12.74
CA LYS A 406 -16.04 0.70 -13.53
C LYS A 406 -16.53 -0.44 -12.63
N ARG A 407 -15.73 -0.84 -11.63
CA ARG A 407 -16.10 -1.92 -10.69
C ARG A 407 -17.22 -1.53 -9.75
N PHE A 408 -17.21 -0.30 -9.26
CA PHE A 408 -18.29 0.24 -8.42
C PHE A 408 -19.63 0.23 -9.17
N GLU A 409 -19.63 0.65 -10.45
CA GLU A 409 -20.83 0.60 -11.31
C GLU A 409 -21.29 -0.83 -11.61
N GLU A 410 -20.39 -1.76 -11.92
CA GLU A 410 -20.70 -3.18 -12.09
C GLU A 410 -21.34 -3.78 -10.82
N ALA A 411 -20.83 -3.42 -9.64
CA ALA A 411 -21.34 -3.93 -8.37
C ALA A 411 -22.74 -3.38 -8.03
N LEU A 412 -23.00 -2.09 -8.29
CA LEU A 412 -24.33 -1.49 -8.14
C LEU A 412 -25.33 -2.02 -9.16
N GLY A 413 -24.90 -2.28 -10.41
CA GLY A 413 -25.72 -2.92 -11.44
C GLY A 413 -26.25 -4.27 -10.98
N ASN A 414 -25.41 -5.06 -10.31
CA ASN A 414 -25.78 -6.38 -9.77
C ASN A 414 -26.65 -6.31 -8.51
N ALA A 415 -26.56 -5.25 -7.70
CA ALA A 415 -27.39 -5.05 -6.50
C ALA A 415 -28.85 -4.69 -6.84
N SER A 416 -29.10 -4.03 -7.98
CA SER A 416 -30.44 -3.59 -8.40
C SER A 416 -31.37 -4.71 -8.94
N VAL A 417 -30.85 -5.91 -9.17
CA VAL A 417 -31.63 -7.08 -9.66
C VAL A 417 -32.25 -7.88 -8.50
N GLY A 418 -32.04 -7.45 -7.25
CA GLY A 418 -32.37 -8.21 -6.04
C GLY A 418 -33.47 -7.63 -5.14
N SER A 419 -34.51 -6.94 -5.63
CA SER A 419 -35.71 -6.73 -4.79
C SER A 419 -36.98 -6.32 -5.56
N ALA A 420 -38.09 -6.97 -5.18
CA ALA A 420 -39.51 -6.61 -5.35
C ALA A 420 -40.26 -7.08 -6.62
N SER A 421 -40.85 -8.28 -6.50
CA SER A 421 -42.15 -8.59 -7.08
C SER A 421 -43.24 -7.70 -6.43
N VAL A 422 -43.91 -6.85 -7.20
CA VAL A 422 -45.10 -6.12 -6.74
C VAL A 422 -46.34 -6.64 -7.46
N GLY A 423 -47.31 -7.07 -6.65
CA GLY A 423 -48.61 -7.55 -7.08
C GLY A 423 -49.50 -6.45 -7.64
N SER A 424 -50.39 -6.88 -8.53
CA SER A 424 -51.42 -6.13 -9.22
C SER A 424 -52.44 -5.45 -8.31
N VAL A 425 -52.76 -4.19 -8.59
CA VAL A 425 -54.10 -3.59 -8.35
C VAL A 425 -54.46 -2.69 -9.52
N SER A 426 -55.69 -2.83 -10.00
CA SER A 426 -56.32 -2.19 -11.15
C SER A 426 -57.12 -0.94 -10.77
N VAL A 427 -57.03 0.15 -11.56
CA VAL A 427 -58.09 1.17 -11.69
C VAL A 427 -58.06 1.83 -13.07
N GLY A 428 -59.17 1.69 -13.82
CA GLY A 428 -59.93 2.80 -14.43
C GLY A 428 -59.48 3.46 -15.74
N ASN A 429 -60.14 3.06 -16.83
CA ASN A 429 -60.24 3.68 -18.18
C ASN A 429 -60.30 5.22 -18.26
N ALA A 430 -59.64 5.80 -19.28
CA ALA A 430 -60.28 6.63 -20.31
C ALA A 430 -59.40 6.77 -21.58
N SER A 431 -60.07 6.70 -22.73
CA SER A 431 -59.63 6.57 -24.12
C SER A 431 -58.93 7.78 -24.76
N VAL A 432 -58.03 7.59 -25.74
CA VAL A 432 -58.20 7.93 -27.19
C VAL A 432 -57.11 7.24 -28.07
N GLY A 433 -57.55 6.36 -28.99
CA GLY A 433 -57.17 6.24 -30.42
C GLY A 433 -55.71 6.11 -30.92
N SER A 434 -55.30 4.87 -31.22
CA SER A 434 -54.66 4.31 -32.46
C SER A 434 -53.69 5.18 -33.30
N VAL A 435 -52.55 4.67 -33.79
CA VAL A 435 -52.43 3.62 -34.83
C VAL A 435 -51.02 2.97 -34.85
N SER A 436 -51.03 1.62 -34.95
CA SER A 436 -50.09 0.58 -35.46
C SER A 436 -48.56 0.80 -35.42
N VAL A 437 -47.73 -0.19 -35.06
CA VAL A 437 -47.63 -1.55 -35.63
C VAL A 437 -47.25 -2.58 -34.53
N GLY A 438 -47.95 -3.73 -34.51
CA GLY A 438 -47.72 -4.87 -33.61
C GLY A 438 -46.47 -5.68 -33.97
N SER A 439 -46.11 -6.78 -33.33
CA SER A 439 -46.66 -7.63 -32.25
C SER A 439 -45.48 -8.57 -31.89
N VAL A 440 -45.03 -8.74 -30.64
CA VAL A 440 -45.58 -9.61 -29.57
C VAL A 440 -45.66 -11.08 -30.03
N SER A 441 -45.21 -12.13 -29.34
CA SER A 441 -44.47 -12.35 -28.08
C SER A 441 -44.22 -13.88 -27.95
N VAL A 442 -43.10 -14.30 -27.38
CA VAL A 442 -42.93 -14.96 -26.05
C VAL A 442 -42.92 -16.49 -25.99
N GLY A 443 -41.89 -16.98 -25.30
CA GLY A 443 -41.82 -18.27 -24.59
C GLY A 443 -40.75 -19.20 -25.17
N SER A 444 -39.75 -19.72 -24.46
CA SER A 444 -39.45 -19.75 -23.02
C SER A 444 -38.11 -20.50 -22.84
N ALA A 445 -37.50 -20.28 -21.67
CA ALA A 445 -36.57 -21.18 -20.98
C ALA A 445 -35.10 -21.27 -21.46
N GLY A 446 -34.23 -20.66 -20.65
CA GLY A 446 -33.15 -21.40 -20.01
C GLY A 446 -31.79 -21.40 -20.73
N ILE A 447 -30.77 -21.28 -19.87
CA ILE A 447 -29.36 -21.67 -20.09
C ILE A 447 -28.47 -20.55 -20.63
N LEU A 448 -27.56 -20.15 -19.74
CA LEU A 448 -26.33 -19.39 -20.00
C LEU A 448 -25.56 -19.96 -21.20
N PRO A 449 -24.99 -19.11 -22.06
CA PRO A 449 -23.72 -19.43 -22.68
C PRO A 449 -22.64 -18.41 -22.33
N ALA A 450 -21.47 -19.00 -22.11
CA ALA A 450 -20.18 -18.35 -22.11
C ALA A 450 -19.86 -17.67 -23.46
N ASP A 451 -18.90 -16.75 -23.39
CA ASP A 451 -18.06 -16.21 -24.45
C ASP A 451 -18.68 -15.44 -25.63
N SER A 452 -18.33 -14.16 -25.71
CA SER A 452 -17.88 -13.56 -26.97
C SER A 452 -16.82 -12.50 -26.67
N GLY A 453 -15.56 -12.86 -26.92
CA GLY A 453 -14.42 -11.95 -26.82
C GLY A 453 -14.23 -11.10 -28.07
N ILE A 454 -13.18 -10.27 -28.04
CA ILE A 454 -12.26 -10.02 -29.15
C ILE A 454 -10.90 -9.64 -28.53
N LEU A 455 -9.87 -10.32 -29.04
CA LEU A 455 -8.43 -10.16 -28.79
C LEU A 455 -7.90 -8.84 -29.38
N PRO A 456 -6.64 -8.48 -29.08
CA PRO A 456 -5.67 -8.73 -30.13
C PRO A 456 -4.40 -9.45 -29.66
N GLU A 457 -3.81 -10.07 -30.68
CA GLU A 457 -2.54 -10.76 -30.83
C GLU A 457 -1.36 -10.24 -29.99
N SER A 458 -0.53 -11.17 -29.47
CA SER A 458 0.87 -11.25 -29.89
C SER A 458 1.55 -12.48 -29.29
N SER A 459 2.38 -13.06 -30.14
CA SER A 459 3.19 -14.26 -29.97
C SER A 459 4.46 -13.99 -29.18
N GLU A 460 4.50 -14.35 -27.90
CA GLU A 460 5.75 -14.53 -27.14
C GLU A 460 5.58 -15.68 -26.14
N LYS A 461 5.81 -16.91 -26.58
CA LYS A 461 6.03 -18.07 -25.69
C LYS A 461 7.13 -18.95 -26.28
N THR A 462 8.38 -18.51 -26.14
CA THR A 462 9.59 -19.35 -26.32
C THR A 462 10.86 -18.64 -25.82
N ALA A 463 10.77 -17.92 -24.70
CA ALA A 463 11.93 -17.28 -24.05
C ALA A 463 11.95 -17.46 -22.52
N ALA A 464 11.28 -18.49 -21.98
CA ALA A 464 11.11 -18.69 -20.55
C ALA A 464 11.73 -20.02 -20.09
N LEU A 465 13.06 -20.13 -20.10
CA LEU A 465 13.77 -21.22 -19.42
C LEU A 465 14.90 -20.76 -18.49
N SER A 466 15.00 -19.46 -18.18
CA SER A 466 15.84 -18.96 -17.06
C SER A 466 15.14 -17.93 -16.14
N GLN A 467 13.89 -17.58 -16.43
CA GLN A 467 13.00 -16.80 -15.56
C GLN A 467 11.75 -17.64 -15.30
N GLY A 468 11.37 -17.81 -14.02
CA GLY A 468 10.23 -18.65 -13.64
C GLY A 468 8.93 -18.25 -14.35
N ALA A 469 8.00 -19.20 -14.46
CA ALA A 469 6.73 -19.02 -15.14
C ALA A 469 5.74 -18.25 -14.26
N LEU A 470 5.09 -17.24 -14.84
CA LEU A 470 3.90 -16.61 -14.28
C LEU A 470 2.67 -17.41 -14.73
N TYR A 471 1.91 -17.96 -13.79
CA TYR A 471 0.58 -18.51 -14.03
C TYR A 471 -0.43 -17.90 -13.06
N SER A 472 -1.71 -18.02 -13.38
CA SER A 472 -2.78 -17.56 -12.49
C SER A 472 -3.29 -18.71 -11.63
N LYS A 473 -3.40 -18.50 -10.32
CA LYS A 473 -4.26 -19.37 -9.48
C LYS A 473 -5.72 -19.20 -9.93
N PRO A 474 -6.65 -20.13 -9.62
CA PRO A 474 -8.06 -20.06 -10.06
C PRO A 474 -8.84 -18.79 -9.63
N HIS A 475 -8.26 -17.92 -8.79
CA HIS A 475 -8.80 -16.63 -8.34
C HIS A 475 -8.15 -15.42 -9.04
N GLY A 476 -7.38 -15.62 -10.12
CA GLY A 476 -6.88 -14.53 -10.97
C GLY A 476 -5.66 -13.77 -10.45
N LEU A 477 -4.99 -14.27 -9.40
CA LEU A 477 -3.73 -13.71 -8.91
C LEU A 477 -2.54 -14.27 -9.71
N PRO A 478 -1.65 -13.41 -10.26
CA PRO A 478 -0.40 -13.85 -10.88
C PRO A 478 0.51 -14.47 -9.81
N HIS A 479 0.90 -15.71 -10.03
CA HIS A 479 1.75 -16.50 -9.18
C HIS A 479 3.02 -16.88 -9.94
N PHE A 480 4.17 -16.76 -9.28
CA PHE A 480 5.46 -17.08 -9.87
C PHE A 480 5.95 -18.43 -9.36
N GLU A 481 6.26 -19.33 -10.30
CA GLU A 481 6.87 -20.64 -10.01
C GLU A 481 8.16 -20.78 -10.81
N ARG A 482 9.20 -21.21 -10.12
CA ARG A 482 10.40 -21.79 -10.72
C ARG A 482 10.17 -23.28 -11.00
N PRO A 483 10.20 -23.73 -12.26
CA PRO A 483 9.90 -25.11 -12.65
C PRO A 483 10.80 -26.18 -12.00
N TRP A 484 12.04 -25.82 -11.67
CA TRP A 484 13.03 -26.69 -10.99
C TRP A 484 13.23 -26.33 -9.50
N GLY A 485 12.34 -25.53 -8.92
CA GLY A 485 12.44 -25.10 -7.53
C GLY A 485 12.05 -26.19 -6.53
N LYS A 486 12.62 -26.15 -5.32
CA LYS A 486 12.11 -26.90 -4.17
C LYS A 486 10.98 -26.10 -3.51
N TYR A 487 9.88 -26.75 -3.15
CA TYR A 487 8.70 -26.11 -2.59
C TYR A 487 8.22 -26.80 -1.32
N LEU A 488 7.89 -25.98 -0.31
CA LEU A 488 7.00 -26.37 0.77
C LEU A 488 5.56 -26.08 0.36
N LEU A 489 4.72 -27.11 0.32
CA LEU A 489 3.29 -27.02 0.00
C LEU A 489 2.45 -27.38 1.22
N THR A 490 1.35 -26.67 1.42
CA THR A 490 0.36 -26.95 2.47
C THR A 490 -1.03 -26.96 1.86
N VAL A 491 -1.75 -28.07 2.10
CA VAL A 491 -3.14 -28.25 1.63
C VAL A 491 -4.02 -28.56 2.82
N THR A 492 -5.11 -27.80 2.99
CA THR A 492 -6.08 -27.99 4.07
C THR A 492 -7.33 -28.71 3.57
N THR A 493 -7.99 -29.45 4.46
CA THR A 493 -9.32 -29.99 4.19
C THR A 493 -10.35 -28.88 4.11
N ARG A 494 -11.40 -29.10 3.34
CA ARG A 494 -12.50 -28.14 3.21
C ARG A 494 -13.17 -27.93 4.56
N GLN A 495 -13.35 -26.66 4.97
CA GLN A 495 -13.93 -26.31 6.28
C GLN A 495 -13.20 -26.93 7.48
N ARG A 496 -11.90 -27.27 7.36
CA ARG A 496 -11.09 -27.88 8.45
C ARG A 496 -11.65 -29.22 8.95
N HIS A 497 -12.25 -30.00 8.05
CA HIS A 497 -12.71 -31.35 8.35
C HIS A 497 -11.55 -32.27 8.82
N ILE A 498 -11.80 -33.09 9.85
CA ILE A 498 -10.82 -34.00 10.45
C ILE A 498 -10.84 -35.35 9.76
N LEU A 499 -9.71 -35.73 9.15
CA LEU A 499 -9.49 -36.98 8.45
C LEU A 499 -9.31 -38.16 9.41
N ALA A 500 -10.07 -39.23 9.16
CA ALA A 500 -9.87 -40.51 9.82
C ALA A 500 -8.48 -41.12 9.47
N PRO A 501 -7.93 -42.02 10.29
CA PRO A 501 -6.61 -42.62 10.06
C PRO A 501 -6.45 -43.28 8.68
N ASN A 502 -7.48 -43.94 8.16
CA ASN A 502 -7.52 -44.51 6.82
C ASN A 502 -7.41 -43.43 5.72
N ALA A 503 -8.12 -42.31 5.86
CA ALA A 503 -8.05 -41.19 4.93
C ALA A 503 -6.67 -40.52 4.93
N ARG A 504 -6.02 -40.44 6.11
CA ARG A 504 -4.63 -39.97 6.23
C ARG A 504 -3.64 -40.92 5.56
N GLN A 505 -3.84 -42.24 5.70
CA GLN A 505 -3.02 -43.23 5.01
C GLN A 505 -3.17 -43.15 3.49
N ILE A 506 -4.40 -43.10 2.98
CA ILE A 506 -4.70 -42.92 1.54
C ILE A 506 -3.99 -41.68 0.99
N THR A 507 -3.99 -40.60 1.76
CA THR A 507 -3.33 -39.35 1.37
C THR A 507 -1.82 -39.51 1.32
N LEU A 508 -1.21 -40.11 2.36
CA LEU A 508 0.23 -40.33 2.41
C LEU A 508 0.71 -41.28 1.30
N ASP A 509 -0.03 -42.37 1.05
CA ASP A 509 0.29 -43.33 -0.01
C ASP A 509 0.24 -42.66 -1.40
N ALA A 510 -0.77 -41.82 -1.64
CA ALA A 510 -0.88 -41.07 -2.89
C ALA A 510 0.25 -40.04 -3.09
N ILE A 511 0.70 -39.42 -2.00
CA ILE A 511 1.86 -38.51 -1.99
C ILE A 511 3.15 -39.29 -2.32
N GLN A 512 3.34 -40.46 -1.71
CA GLN A 512 4.53 -41.27 -1.95
C GLN A 512 4.55 -41.89 -3.36
N HIS A 513 3.39 -42.24 -3.90
CA HIS A 513 3.25 -42.89 -5.21
C HIS A 513 3.90 -42.09 -6.35
N PHE A 514 3.88 -40.76 -6.29
CA PHE A 514 4.44 -39.90 -7.33
C PHE A 514 5.90 -39.48 -7.08
N HIS A 515 6.52 -39.93 -5.98
CA HIS A 515 7.94 -39.73 -5.72
C HIS A 515 8.79 -40.37 -6.84
N GLY A 516 9.74 -39.61 -7.40
CA GLY A 516 10.64 -40.08 -8.44
C GLY A 516 10.03 -40.11 -9.85
N SER A 517 8.73 -39.83 -10.01
CA SER A 517 8.07 -39.79 -11.32
C SER A 517 7.55 -38.40 -11.69
N ARG A 518 6.87 -37.71 -10.76
CA ARG A 518 6.34 -36.35 -10.99
C ARG A 518 7.05 -35.29 -10.16
N TYR A 519 7.57 -35.70 -9.01
CA TYR A 519 8.38 -34.86 -8.15
C TYR A 519 9.32 -35.72 -7.30
N ILE A 520 10.42 -35.14 -6.85
CA ILE A 520 11.20 -35.69 -5.75
C ILE A 520 10.57 -35.23 -4.45
N LEU A 521 10.03 -36.16 -3.68
CA LEU A 521 9.58 -35.94 -2.31
C LEU A 521 10.76 -36.00 -1.33
N PHE A 522 10.93 -34.96 -0.52
CA PHE A 522 11.93 -34.91 0.54
C PHE A 522 11.31 -35.24 1.89
N ALA A 523 10.16 -34.66 2.21
CA ALA A 523 9.41 -34.93 3.43
C ALA A 523 7.91 -34.69 3.21
N ALA A 524 7.08 -35.42 3.95
CA ALA A 524 5.63 -35.23 4.00
C ALA A 524 5.10 -35.52 5.40
N VAL A 525 4.05 -34.80 5.79
CA VAL A 525 3.24 -35.16 6.96
C VAL A 525 1.77 -34.93 6.66
N VAL A 526 0.92 -35.92 6.98
CA VAL A 526 -0.53 -35.80 6.89
C VAL A 526 -1.11 -35.61 8.29
N MET A 527 -1.47 -34.37 8.58
CA MET A 527 -2.12 -33.95 9.82
C MET A 527 -3.63 -34.27 9.77
N PRO A 528 -4.35 -34.15 10.90
CA PRO A 528 -5.78 -34.43 10.92
C PRO A 528 -6.61 -33.57 9.95
N ASP A 529 -6.27 -32.30 9.73
CA ASP A 529 -7.05 -31.37 8.88
C ASP A 529 -6.24 -30.78 7.70
N HIS A 530 -5.01 -31.21 7.49
CA HIS A 530 -4.15 -30.71 6.41
C HIS A 530 -2.98 -31.65 6.14
N PHE A 531 -2.22 -31.41 5.08
CA PHE A 531 -0.92 -32.04 4.88
C PHE A 531 0.13 -31.03 4.41
N HIS A 532 1.39 -31.33 4.74
CA HIS A 532 2.56 -30.61 4.25
C HIS A 532 3.41 -31.51 3.34
N LEU A 533 3.95 -30.93 2.27
CA LEU A 533 4.88 -31.58 1.35
C LEU A 533 6.12 -30.71 1.15
N LEU A 534 7.30 -31.31 1.15
CA LEU A 534 8.51 -30.70 0.64
C LEU A 534 8.92 -31.46 -0.61
N ILE A 535 8.74 -30.83 -1.78
CA ILE A 535 8.92 -31.46 -3.08
C ILE A 535 9.78 -30.63 -4.04
N GLU A 536 10.36 -31.29 -5.04
CA GLU A 536 10.94 -30.67 -6.22
C GLU A 536 10.27 -31.26 -7.46
N PRO A 537 9.54 -30.48 -8.27
CA PRO A 537 8.92 -30.97 -9.49
C PRO A 537 9.95 -31.62 -10.42
N GLN A 538 9.56 -32.68 -11.10
CA GLN A 538 10.41 -33.35 -12.10
C GLN A 538 9.98 -32.97 -13.52
N PRO A 539 10.85 -33.15 -14.52
CA PRO A 539 10.48 -33.04 -15.92
C PRO A 539 9.29 -33.96 -16.22
N LYS A 540 8.20 -33.38 -16.72
CA LYS A 540 7.02 -34.10 -17.19
C LYS A 540 7.27 -34.67 -18.58
N GLU A 541 7.89 -33.88 -19.43
CA GLU A 541 8.28 -34.21 -20.79
C GLU A 541 9.47 -33.32 -21.19
N TYR A 542 10.05 -33.56 -22.35
CA TYR A 542 11.09 -32.71 -22.93
C TYR A 542 10.55 -32.11 -24.22
N ASP A 543 10.84 -30.83 -24.48
CA ASP A 543 10.51 -30.21 -25.76
C ASP A 543 11.36 -30.77 -26.91
N ALA A 544 11.06 -30.36 -28.14
CA ALA A 544 11.75 -30.85 -29.34
C ALA A 544 13.26 -30.51 -29.34
N GLU A 545 13.65 -29.51 -28.55
CA GLU A 545 15.01 -29.05 -28.35
C GLU A 545 15.72 -29.76 -27.17
N GLY A 546 15.04 -30.69 -26.49
CA GLY A 546 15.58 -31.46 -25.37
C GLY A 546 15.55 -30.73 -24.02
N HIS A 547 14.83 -29.62 -23.89
CA HIS A 547 14.65 -28.95 -22.60
C HIS A 547 13.53 -29.58 -21.78
N PRO A 548 13.71 -29.72 -20.45
CA PRO A 548 12.69 -30.26 -19.58
C PRO A 548 11.50 -29.30 -19.41
N ILE A 549 10.29 -29.77 -19.76
CA ILE A 549 9.02 -29.18 -19.38
C ILE A 549 8.59 -29.81 -18.06
N PHE A 550 8.63 -29.07 -16.97
CA PHE A 550 8.31 -29.59 -15.64
C PHE A 550 6.81 -29.66 -15.38
N TRP A 551 6.41 -30.46 -14.40
CA TRP A 551 5.06 -30.40 -13.84
C TRP A 551 4.81 -29.07 -13.11
N GLU A 552 3.79 -28.32 -13.52
CA GLU A 552 3.30 -27.16 -12.76
C GLU A 552 2.74 -27.59 -11.39
N LEU A 553 3.02 -26.83 -10.33
CA LEU A 553 2.52 -27.10 -8.98
C LEU A 553 1.00 -27.21 -8.93
N GLY A 554 0.29 -26.39 -9.71
CA GLY A 554 -1.17 -26.44 -9.83
C GLY A 554 -1.65 -27.80 -10.35
N GLY A 555 -0.97 -28.34 -11.36
CA GLY A 555 -1.25 -29.66 -11.92
C GLY A 555 -0.93 -30.78 -10.93
N LEU A 556 0.20 -30.69 -10.22
CA LEU A 556 0.58 -31.65 -9.18
C LEU A 556 -0.46 -31.69 -8.06
N MET A 557 -0.84 -30.54 -7.52
CA MET A 557 -1.81 -30.43 -6.43
C MET A 557 -3.19 -30.88 -6.86
N HIS A 558 -3.65 -30.50 -8.06
CA HIS A 558 -4.90 -31.01 -8.60
C HIS A 558 -4.90 -32.55 -8.69
N SER A 559 -3.81 -33.15 -9.16
CA SER A 559 -3.72 -34.61 -9.28
C SER A 559 -3.79 -35.30 -7.92
N ILE A 560 -3.04 -34.84 -6.91
CA ILE A 560 -3.05 -35.45 -5.57
C ILE A 560 -4.43 -35.27 -4.92
N LYS A 561 -4.98 -34.05 -4.96
CA LYS A 561 -6.25 -33.71 -4.29
C LYS A 561 -7.44 -34.44 -4.92
N SER A 562 -7.50 -34.51 -6.24
CA SER A 562 -8.60 -35.20 -6.94
C SER A 562 -8.55 -36.71 -6.75
N PHE A 563 -7.35 -37.32 -6.78
CA PHE A 563 -7.20 -38.75 -6.52
C PHE A 563 -7.57 -39.10 -5.08
N THR A 564 -6.96 -38.43 -4.11
CA THR A 564 -7.21 -38.69 -2.67
C THR A 564 -8.66 -38.39 -2.29
N ALA A 565 -9.27 -37.31 -2.79
CA ALA A 565 -10.68 -37.04 -2.54
C ALA A 565 -11.59 -38.17 -3.05
N LYS A 566 -11.30 -38.76 -4.21
CA LYS A 566 -12.07 -39.89 -4.75
C LYS A 566 -11.90 -41.15 -3.89
N GLU A 567 -10.68 -41.50 -3.53
CA GLU A 567 -10.38 -42.68 -2.73
C GLU A 567 -10.92 -42.57 -1.29
N ILE A 568 -10.78 -41.39 -0.66
CA ILE A 568 -11.34 -41.10 0.67
C ILE A 568 -12.87 -41.20 0.62
N ASN A 569 -13.52 -40.52 -0.32
CA ASN A 569 -14.98 -40.59 -0.49
C ASN A 569 -15.46 -42.03 -0.71
N THR A 570 -14.73 -42.81 -1.51
CA THR A 570 -15.07 -44.22 -1.77
C THR A 570 -14.91 -45.06 -0.50
N ALA A 571 -13.83 -44.86 0.26
CA ALA A 571 -13.57 -45.57 1.50
C ALA A 571 -14.56 -45.21 2.63
N GLU A 572 -15.06 -43.98 2.63
CA GLU A 572 -15.97 -43.45 3.65
C GLU A 572 -17.45 -43.50 3.24
N GLY A 573 -17.76 -43.93 2.00
CA GLY A 573 -19.12 -43.92 1.47
C GLY A 573 -19.71 -42.52 1.29
N ALA A 574 -18.86 -41.51 1.12
CA ALA A 574 -19.22 -40.10 0.96
C ALA A 574 -19.12 -39.64 -0.51
N THR A 575 -19.65 -38.46 -0.81
CA THR A 575 -19.46 -37.77 -2.10
C THR A 575 -19.20 -36.29 -1.85
N GLY A 576 -18.27 -35.68 -2.59
CA GLY A 576 -17.97 -34.24 -2.47
C GLY A 576 -16.48 -33.92 -2.49
N THR A 577 -16.12 -32.68 -2.15
CA THR A 577 -14.73 -32.22 -2.10
C THR A 577 -14.16 -32.41 -0.69
N VAL A 578 -13.05 -33.14 -0.56
CA VAL A 578 -12.35 -33.32 0.72
C VAL A 578 -11.41 -32.15 1.03
N TRP A 579 -10.77 -31.60 0.00
CA TRP A 579 -9.75 -30.55 0.13
C TRP A 579 -10.30 -29.17 -0.22
N GLU A 580 -9.72 -28.11 0.38
CA GLU A 580 -9.92 -26.74 -0.10
C GLU A 580 -9.50 -26.61 -1.56
N ARG A 581 -10.02 -25.62 -2.29
CA ARG A 581 -9.67 -25.43 -3.71
C ARG A 581 -8.20 -25.01 -3.87
N ASP A 582 -7.75 -24.09 -3.03
CA ASP A 582 -6.38 -23.55 -3.08
C ASP A 582 -5.41 -24.34 -2.21
N TYR A 583 -4.14 -23.97 -2.31
CA TYR A 583 -3.04 -24.46 -1.48
C TYR A 583 -2.02 -23.32 -1.28
N HIS A 584 -1.28 -23.40 -0.18
CA HIS A 584 -0.18 -22.49 0.10
C HIS A 584 1.12 -23.12 -0.39
N ASP A 585 1.94 -22.35 -1.08
CA ASP A 585 3.22 -22.78 -1.61
C ASP A 585 4.32 -21.77 -1.29
N ARG A 586 5.52 -22.28 -1.01
CA ARG A 586 6.70 -21.48 -0.69
C ARG A 586 7.91 -22.09 -1.38
N LEU A 587 8.54 -21.31 -2.27
CA LEU A 587 9.84 -21.63 -2.84
C LEU A 587 10.91 -21.60 -1.75
N ILE A 588 11.69 -22.67 -1.66
CA ILE A 588 12.85 -22.79 -0.77
C ILE A 588 14.03 -22.04 -1.38
N ARG A 589 14.67 -21.17 -0.58
CA ARG A 589 15.64 -20.17 -1.09
C ARG A 589 17.10 -20.46 -0.75
N SER A 590 17.37 -21.37 0.17
CA SER A 590 18.71 -21.79 0.59
C SER A 590 18.66 -23.18 1.25
N ASP A 591 19.81 -23.79 1.49
CA ASP A 591 19.89 -25.08 2.21
C ASP A 591 19.49 -24.94 3.69
N ALA A 592 19.72 -23.77 4.31
CA ALA A 592 19.22 -23.48 5.65
C ALA A 592 17.68 -23.40 5.68
N ASP A 593 17.04 -22.75 4.71
CA ASP A 593 15.58 -22.72 4.56
C ASP A 593 15.03 -24.13 4.26
N PHE A 594 15.76 -24.93 3.46
CA PHE A 594 15.43 -26.34 3.22
C PHE A 594 15.45 -27.16 4.51
N GLY A 595 16.53 -27.07 5.29
CA GLY A 595 16.68 -27.76 6.57
C GLY A 595 15.58 -27.38 7.58
N GLU A 596 15.31 -26.07 7.72
CA GLU A 596 14.25 -25.56 8.60
C GLU A 596 12.88 -26.13 8.22
N LYS A 597 12.55 -26.20 6.92
CA LYS A 597 11.25 -26.72 6.46
C LYS A 597 11.17 -28.24 6.51
N PHE A 598 12.27 -28.93 6.28
CA PHE A 598 12.37 -30.37 6.47
C PHE A 598 12.09 -30.71 7.95
N ASP A 599 12.76 -30.04 8.89
CA ASP A 599 12.55 -30.21 10.33
C ASP A 599 11.13 -29.84 10.76
N TYR A 600 10.58 -28.75 10.21
CA TYR A 600 9.19 -28.36 10.46
C TYR A 600 8.19 -29.45 10.08
N ILE A 601 8.39 -30.16 8.97
CA ILE A 601 7.52 -31.26 8.53
C ILE A 601 7.72 -32.50 9.41
N THR A 602 8.96 -32.91 9.64
CA THR A 602 9.25 -34.16 10.35
C THR A 602 8.92 -34.08 11.84
N THR A 603 9.01 -32.89 12.44
CA THR A 603 8.65 -32.64 13.85
C THR A 603 7.21 -32.12 14.02
N ASN A 604 6.45 -31.92 12.94
CA ASN A 604 5.14 -31.26 13.01
C ASN A 604 4.15 -32.00 13.93
N ALA A 605 4.07 -33.32 13.78
CA ALA A 605 3.19 -34.15 14.58
C ALA A 605 3.54 -34.11 16.08
N GLN A 606 4.83 -33.97 16.42
CA GLN A 606 5.29 -33.82 17.80
C GLN A 606 4.89 -32.45 18.35
N ARG A 607 5.07 -31.37 17.57
CA ARG A 607 4.64 -30.01 17.96
C ARG A 607 3.12 -29.90 18.14
N ALA A 608 2.36 -30.67 17.38
CA ALA A 608 0.91 -30.79 17.49
C ALA A 608 0.45 -31.82 18.55
N ASP A 609 1.39 -32.39 19.32
CA ASP A 609 1.11 -33.29 20.43
C ASP A 609 0.40 -34.61 20.01
N LEU A 610 0.61 -35.03 18.76
CA LEU A 610 0.01 -36.24 18.17
C LEU A 610 0.88 -37.50 18.36
N THR A 611 2.04 -37.36 19.02
CA THR A 611 2.99 -38.45 19.30
C THR A 611 2.92 -38.96 20.74
N LYS A 612 1.92 -38.55 21.53
CA LYS A 612 1.77 -38.93 22.94
C LYS A 612 1.64 -40.44 23.15
N ASP A 613 0.94 -41.12 22.25
CA ASP A 613 0.64 -42.55 22.33
C ASP A 613 1.59 -43.40 21.47
N GLY A 614 2.72 -42.83 21.01
CA GLY A 614 3.69 -43.48 20.15
C GLY A 614 4.03 -42.68 18.89
N PRO A 615 4.88 -43.21 17.99
CA PRO A 615 5.28 -42.52 16.77
C PRO A 615 4.06 -42.25 15.86
N TYR A 616 3.93 -41.01 15.38
CA TYR A 616 2.84 -40.64 14.48
C TYR A 616 3.08 -41.25 13.09
N PRO A 617 2.22 -42.17 12.61
CA PRO A 617 2.52 -43.02 11.46
C PRO A 617 2.41 -42.30 10.11
N PHE A 618 1.85 -41.09 10.09
CA PHE A 618 1.59 -40.34 8.86
C PHE A 618 2.67 -39.30 8.55
N VAL A 619 3.90 -39.52 9.03
CA VAL A 619 5.10 -38.76 8.66
C VAL A 619 5.94 -39.62 7.73
N TRP A 620 6.45 -39.04 6.66
CA TRP A 620 7.45 -39.66 5.80
C TRP A 620 8.59 -38.68 5.54
N SER A 621 9.81 -39.19 5.50
CA SER A 621 10.96 -38.44 5.00
C SER A 621 11.84 -39.38 4.19
N ARG A 622 12.56 -38.82 3.22
CA ARG A 622 13.64 -39.53 2.55
C ARG A 622 14.70 -39.83 3.63
N GLY A 623 15.29 -41.03 3.63
CA GLY A 623 16.29 -41.43 4.63
C GLY A 623 17.60 -40.66 4.45
N TRP A 624 17.66 -39.44 4.99
CA TRP A 624 18.88 -38.65 5.08
C TRP A 624 19.61 -39.08 6.37
N SER A 625 20.91 -39.34 6.27
CA SER A 625 21.70 -39.60 7.49
C SER A 625 21.79 -38.32 8.31
N GLU A 626 21.91 -38.43 9.65
CA GLU A 626 22.11 -37.26 10.53
C GLU A 626 23.31 -36.40 10.08
N THR A 627 24.33 -37.03 9.48
CA THR A 627 25.50 -36.39 8.88
C THR A 627 25.13 -35.48 7.70
N SER A 628 24.23 -35.94 6.82
CA SER A 628 23.78 -35.19 5.63
C SER A 628 22.99 -33.92 6.00
N LEU A 629 22.22 -33.98 7.09
CA LEU A 629 21.49 -32.83 7.62
C LEU A 629 22.42 -31.85 8.36
N ALA A 630 23.46 -32.35 9.02
CA ALA A 630 24.48 -31.52 9.68
C ALA A 630 25.37 -30.78 8.66
N GLU A 631 25.78 -31.44 7.57
CA GLU A 631 26.55 -30.85 6.47
C GLU A 631 25.76 -29.77 5.70
N MET A 632 24.43 -29.94 5.55
CA MET A 632 23.56 -28.90 4.99
C MET A 632 23.32 -27.70 5.94
N ARG A 633 23.38 -27.93 7.26
CA ARG A 633 23.29 -26.86 8.27
C ARG A 633 24.61 -26.09 8.42
N LEU A 634 25.73 -26.72 8.11
CA LEU A 634 27.08 -26.14 8.08
C LEU A 634 27.47 -25.86 6.63
N GLY A 635 26.93 -24.79 6.05
CA GLY A 635 27.08 -24.46 4.62
C GLY A 635 28.48 -24.74 4.08
N SER A 636 28.62 -25.79 3.27
CA SER A 636 29.87 -26.15 2.61
C SER A 636 29.62 -26.36 1.11
N ALA A 637 30.45 -25.67 0.32
CA ALA A 637 30.48 -25.76 -1.13
C ALA A 637 31.09 -27.11 -1.55
N GLY A 638 30.38 -27.88 -2.38
CA GLY A 638 30.95 -29.10 -2.96
C GLY A 638 29.93 -29.93 -3.75
N VAL A 639 30.13 -29.97 -5.07
CA VAL A 639 29.43 -30.85 -6.04
C VAL A 639 29.51 -32.33 -5.64
N PRO A 640 28.46 -33.16 -5.82
CA PRO A 640 28.61 -34.61 -5.92
C PRO A 640 28.68 -35.10 -7.39
N PRO A 641 29.43 -36.18 -7.67
CA PRO A 641 29.94 -36.54 -8.98
C PRO A 641 28.97 -37.36 -9.85
N ALA A 642 29.32 -37.45 -11.14
CA ALA A 642 28.71 -38.34 -12.12
C ALA A 642 29.14 -39.82 -11.94
N ASP A 643 28.15 -40.70 -12.12
CA ASP A 643 28.15 -42.11 -12.56
C ASP A 643 28.95 -43.21 -11.83
N SER A 644 28.23 -44.27 -11.42
CA SER A 644 28.47 -45.67 -11.85
C SER A 644 27.39 -46.61 -11.31
N GLY A 645 26.70 -47.35 -12.18
CA GLY A 645 25.65 -48.30 -11.79
C GLY A 645 26.15 -49.54 -11.05
N ILE A 646 25.19 -50.26 -10.44
CA ILE A 646 25.11 -51.73 -10.23
C ILE A 646 23.70 -52.02 -9.67
N LEU A 647 22.93 -52.86 -10.37
CA LEU A 647 21.72 -53.54 -9.88
C LEU A 647 22.11 -54.69 -8.93
N PRO A 648 21.23 -55.12 -8.00
CA PRO A 648 20.44 -56.33 -8.31
C PRO A 648 19.00 -56.37 -7.77
N GLU A 649 18.13 -57.01 -8.58
CA GLU A 649 17.09 -58.05 -8.30
C GLU A 649 16.90 -58.55 -6.84
N SER A 650 15.75 -59.07 -6.35
CA SER A 650 14.43 -59.49 -6.89
C SER A 650 13.51 -59.98 -5.74
N SER A 651 12.19 -60.05 -6.01
CA SER A 651 11.17 -61.00 -5.45
C SER A 651 10.68 -60.76 -3.99
N GLU A 652 9.41 -60.90 -3.57
CA GLU A 652 8.26 -61.73 -3.97
C GLU A 652 6.88 -61.10 -3.58
N LYS A 653 5.82 -61.53 -4.29
CA LYS A 653 4.35 -61.42 -3.96
C LYS A 653 3.96 -62.50 -2.91
N PRO A 654 2.84 -62.44 -2.13
CA PRO A 654 1.43 -62.55 -2.63
C PRO A 654 0.35 -61.78 -1.78
N ALA A 655 -0.74 -61.27 -2.34
CA ALA A 655 -2.07 -61.84 -2.67
C ALA A 655 -3.05 -62.19 -1.51
N ALA A 656 -4.16 -61.42 -1.46
CA ALA A 656 -5.59 -61.74 -1.24
C ALA A 656 -6.12 -62.48 0.02
N GLY A 657 -7.18 -61.91 0.64
CA GLY A 657 -8.18 -62.65 1.42
C GLY A 657 -9.01 -61.82 2.44
N ALA A 658 -10.25 -61.45 2.09
CA ALA A 658 -11.34 -61.05 3.02
C ALA A 658 -11.99 -62.34 3.65
N PRO A 659 -12.93 -62.34 4.66
CA PRO A 659 -14.04 -61.37 4.85
C PRO A 659 -14.61 -61.12 6.29
N SER A 660 -15.44 -60.06 6.37
CA SER A 660 -16.73 -59.83 7.08
C SER A 660 -17.05 -60.22 8.56
N LYS A 661 -17.59 -59.21 9.26
CA LYS A 661 -18.82 -59.14 10.12
C LYS A 661 -18.99 -60.10 11.32
N ALA A 662 -19.24 -59.56 12.52
CA ALA A 662 -20.58 -59.34 13.10
C ALA A 662 -20.61 -59.17 14.64
N ALA A 663 -21.63 -58.42 15.08
CA ALA A 663 -22.52 -58.67 16.23
C ALA A 663 -22.36 -57.86 17.54
N ALA A 664 -23.54 -57.38 17.97
CA ALA A 664 -23.90 -56.53 19.09
C ALA A 664 -24.33 -57.33 20.34
N LEU A 665 -24.68 -56.63 21.44
CA LEU A 665 -25.70 -56.94 22.48
C LEU A 665 -25.77 -55.70 23.43
N SER A 666 -26.85 -54.90 23.50
CA SER A 666 -28.07 -54.98 24.36
C SER A 666 -27.80 -54.67 25.86
N GLN A 667 -28.63 -54.04 26.72
CA GLN A 667 -29.91 -53.31 26.72
C GLN A 667 -30.21 -52.90 28.19
N ASN A 668 -31.12 -51.92 28.40
CA ASN A 668 -32.00 -51.67 29.59
C ASN A 668 -31.39 -51.05 30.87
N ALA A 669 -32.05 -50.24 31.71
CA ALA A 669 -33.29 -49.44 31.69
C ALA A 669 -33.33 -48.54 32.98
N LEU A 670 -34.14 -47.47 32.94
CA LEU A 670 -34.53 -46.43 33.95
C LEU A 670 -35.13 -47.00 35.28
N PRO A 671 -35.47 -46.23 36.38
CA PRO A 671 -36.08 -44.87 36.41
C PRO A 671 -35.95 -43.94 37.69
N THR A 672 -36.55 -42.73 37.55
CA THR A 672 -37.30 -41.86 38.51
C THR A 672 -36.70 -41.13 39.74
N ASP A 673 -36.99 -39.81 39.74
CA ASP A 673 -37.60 -38.93 40.77
C ASP A 673 -36.83 -38.05 41.79
N SER A 674 -37.20 -36.75 41.70
CA SER A 674 -37.54 -35.79 42.75
C SER A 674 -36.46 -35.10 43.60
N SER A 675 -36.44 -33.76 43.56
CA SER A 675 -36.90 -32.90 44.67
C SER A 675 -36.67 -31.41 44.38
N ALA A 676 -37.63 -30.61 44.81
CA ALA A 676 -37.71 -29.16 44.70
C ALA A 676 -37.23 -28.47 45.98
N ALA A 677 -36.81 -27.21 45.89
CA ALA A 677 -36.97 -26.22 46.97
C ALA A 677 -36.97 -24.78 46.40
N GLN A 678 -37.79 -23.95 47.05
CA GLN A 678 -38.39 -22.69 46.63
C GLN A 678 -37.84 -21.49 47.44
N PHE A 679 -37.71 -20.33 46.77
CA PHE A 679 -38.07 -18.94 47.18
C PHE A 679 -37.47 -18.31 48.48
N PRO A 680 -37.62 -16.98 48.80
CA PRO A 680 -38.51 -15.95 48.21
C PRO A 680 -37.98 -14.48 48.05
N GLN A 681 -38.73 -13.69 47.24
CA GLN A 681 -39.28 -12.31 47.44
C GLN A 681 -38.32 -11.11 47.75
N SER A 682 -38.57 -9.83 47.43
CA SER A 682 -39.80 -9.06 47.10
C SER A 682 -39.46 -7.64 46.58
N HIS A 683 -40.26 -7.18 45.62
CA HIS A 683 -40.94 -5.88 45.47
C HIS A 683 -40.41 -4.55 46.05
N GLY A 684 -40.47 -3.52 45.19
CA GLY A 684 -40.67 -2.10 45.50
C GLY A 684 -41.17 -1.37 44.24
N GLN A 685 -42.43 -0.95 44.25
CA GLN A 685 -43.28 -0.45 43.15
C GLN A 685 -43.52 1.08 43.24
N ASP A 686 -43.83 1.67 42.07
CA ASP A 686 -44.82 2.74 41.80
C ASP A 686 -44.68 4.12 42.50
N ALA A 687 -45.13 5.28 41.98
CA ALA A 687 -45.62 5.81 40.70
C ALA A 687 -45.99 7.29 40.98
N HIS A 688 -45.96 8.20 39.99
CA HIS A 688 -47.14 9.04 39.69
C HIS A 688 -47.02 9.81 38.37
N ASP A 689 -48.04 9.56 37.55
CA ASP A 689 -48.40 10.10 36.24
C ASP A 689 -49.08 11.48 36.36
N SER A 690 -48.88 12.38 35.38
CA SER A 690 -49.98 13.19 34.84
C SER A 690 -49.68 13.74 33.44
N ARG A 691 -50.34 13.10 32.46
CA ARG A 691 -50.52 13.46 31.05
C ARG A 691 -51.16 14.85 30.83
N ARG A 692 -50.91 15.43 29.64
CA ARG A 692 -51.97 15.85 28.67
C ARG A 692 -51.41 16.15 27.26
N ASP A 693 -51.86 15.30 26.32
CA ASP A 693 -52.14 15.44 24.88
C ASP A 693 -51.55 16.56 24.03
N ALA A 694 -50.98 16.19 22.86
CA ALA A 694 -51.53 16.53 21.54
C ALA A 694 -50.76 15.86 20.37
N GLY A 695 -51.48 15.15 19.51
CA GLY A 695 -51.28 15.09 18.05
C GLY A 695 -50.07 14.31 17.49
N ALA A 696 -50.32 13.12 16.95
CA ALA A 696 -49.38 12.42 16.08
C ALA A 696 -49.21 13.12 14.72
N PRO A 697 -47.97 13.29 14.22
CA PRO A 697 -47.70 13.34 12.79
C PRO A 697 -47.10 12.01 12.31
N GLN A 698 -47.44 11.68 11.07
CA GLN A 698 -47.11 10.47 10.33
C GLN A 698 -45.59 10.20 10.23
N GLN A 699 -45.20 8.92 10.24
CA GLN A 699 -43.85 8.48 9.89
C GLN A 699 -43.55 8.77 8.41
N PRO A 700 -42.38 9.35 8.05
CA PRO A 700 -41.90 9.36 6.67
C PRO A 700 -41.23 8.02 6.31
N ALA A 701 -41.20 7.77 5.01
CA ALA A 701 -40.87 6.52 4.34
C ALA A 701 -39.36 6.19 4.26
N GLY A 702 -39.05 4.88 4.23
CA GLY A 702 -37.88 4.27 3.60
C GLY A 702 -36.53 4.42 4.32
N ALA A 703 -35.98 3.33 4.87
CA ALA A 703 -34.58 3.31 5.29
C ALA A 703 -33.64 3.47 4.08
N PRO A 704 -32.53 4.23 4.19
CA PRO A 704 -31.56 4.39 3.10
C PRO A 704 -30.95 3.04 2.71
N GLN A 705 -30.83 2.80 1.40
CA GLN A 705 -30.14 1.62 0.87
C GLN A 705 -28.65 1.67 1.25
N GLN A 706 -28.07 0.54 1.66
CA GLN A 706 -26.70 0.46 2.19
C GLN A 706 -25.83 -0.48 1.35
N LEU A 707 -24.61 -0.04 1.00
CA LEU A 707 -23.57 -0.85 0.37
C LEU A 707 -22.92 -1.76 1.41
N SER A 708 -22.73 -3.05 1.10
CA SER A 708 -22.13 -4.00 2.04
C SER A 708 -20.67 -3.66 2.36
N GLY A 709 -20.28 -3.81 3.63
CA GLY A 709 -18.91 -3.57 4.07
C GLY A 709 -17.92 -4.57 3.50
N ASP A 710 -18.38 -5.78 3.11
CA ASP A 710 -17.57 -6.76 2.39
C ASP A 710 -17.20 -6.27 0.98
N LEU A 711 -18.15 -5.67 0.25
CA LEU A 711 -17.88 -5.11 -1.07
C LEU A 711 -17.00 -3.85 -0.98
N ALA A 712 -17.25 -2.99 0.02
CA ALA A 712 -16.37 -1.84 0.28
C ALA A 712 -14.94 -2.30 0.64
N PHE A 713 -14.81 -3.38 1.41
CA PHE A 713 -13.51 -3.97 1.75
C PHE A 713 -12.84 -4.59 0.52
N GLU A 714 -13.58 -5.27 -0.36
CA GLU A 714 -13.05 -5.82 -1.61
C GLU A 714 -12.55 -4.70 -2.54
N LEU A 715 -13.34 -3.63 -2.70
CA LEU A 715 -12.95 -2.43 -3.44
C LEU A 715 -11.63 -1.86 -2.91
N TYR A 716 -11.50 -1.75 -1.59
CA TYR A 716 -10.30 -1.27 -0.93
C TYR A 716 -9.09 -2.23 -1.04
N ASP A 717 -9.23 -3.48 -0.61
CA ASP A 717 -8.16 -4.46 -0.44
C ASP A 717 -7.68 -5.03 -1.77
N THR A 718 -8.61 -5.40 -2.65
CA THR A 718 -8.31 -6.08 -3.91
C THR A 718 -8.00 -5.09 -5.02
N PHE A 719 -8.77 -4.00 -5.10
CA PHE A 719 -8.71 -3.07 -6.23
C PHE A 719 -7.99 -1.76 -5.90
N GLY A 720 -7.58 -1.56 -4.65
CA GLY A 720 -6.95 -0.33 -4.18
C GLY A 720 -7.88 0.88 -4.24
N PHE A 721 -9.20 0.64 -4.33
CA PHE A 721 -10.21 1.67 -4.46
C PHE A 721 -10.54 2.25 -3.07
N PRO A 722 -10.25 3.53 -2.83
CA PRO A 722 -10.30 4.06 -1.48
C PRO A 722 -11.70 4.02 -0.86
N VAL A 723 -11.79 3.68 0.44
CA VAL A 723 -13.08 3.60 1.15
C VAL A 723 -13.73 4.97 1.26
N ASP A 724 -12.95 6.03 1.45
CA ASP A 724 -13.41 7.43 1.46
C ASP A 724 -14.07 7.83 0.13
N LEU A 725 -13.55 7.33 -0.99
CA LEU A 725 -14.17 7.55 -2.29
C LEU A 725 -15.44 6.70 -2.46
N THR A 726 -15.45 5.49 -1.91
CA THR A 726 -16.63 4.61 -1.90
C THR A 726 -17.76 5.26 -1.11
N GLU A 727 -17.47 5.80 0.08
CA GLU A 727 -18.40 6.57 0.91
C GLU A 727 -18.92 7.81 0.16
N LEU A 728 -18.04 8.57 -0.49
CA LEU A 728 -18.43 9.73 -1.30
C LEU A 728 -19.38 9.33 -2.43
N LEU A 729 -19.06 8.29 -3.19
CA LEU A 729 -19.89 7.80 -4.31
C LEU A 729 -21.23 7.23 -3.87
N CYS A 730 -21.27 6.61 -2.69
CA CYS A 730 -22.50 6.16 -2.06
C CYS A 730 -23.36 7.36 -1.62
N ALA A 731 -22.76 8.33 -0.93
CA ALA A 731 -23.45 9.53 -0.45
C ALA A 731 -24.04 10.37 -1.59
N GLU A 732 -23.34 10.48 -2.73
CA GLU A 732 -23.86 11.11 -3.96
C GLU A 732 -25.13 10.44 -4.50
N ARG A 733 -25.36 9.16 -4.17
CA ARG A 733 -26.51 8.36 -4.61
C ARG A 733 -27.54 8.14 -3.51
N GLY A 734 -27.42 8.83 -2.37
CA GLY A 734 -28.29 8.61 -1.20
C GLY A 734 -28.08 7.25 -0.52
N LEU A 735 -26.94 6.59 -0.77
CA LEU A 735 -26.55 5.32 -0.17
C LEU A 735 -25.58 5.56 0.99
N THR A 736 -25.55 4.65 1.95
CA THR A 736 -24.51 4.59 2.99
C THR A 736 -23.63 3.35 2.82
N VAL A 737 -22.43 3.35 3.39
CA VAL A 737 -21.57 2.16 3.46
C VAL A 737 -21.72 1.50 4.82
N ASP A 738 -21.78 0.17 4.89
CA ASP A 738 -21.68 -0.58 6.15
C ASP A 738 -20.24 -0.54 6.71
N MET A 739 -19.90 0.61 7.28
CA MET A 739 -18.60 0.88 7.90
C MET A 739 -18.26 -0.07 9.06
N PRO A 740 -19.19 -0.45 9.96
CA PRO A 740 -18.89 -1.43 11.01
C PRO A 740 -18.38 -2.77 10.45
N ARG A 741 -18.96 -3.26 9.36
CA ARG A 741 -18.49 -4.48 8.70
C ARG A 741 -17.14 -4.28 8.02
N PHE A 742 -16.95 -3.17 7.31
CA PHE A 742 -15.67 -2.81 6.69
C PHE A 742 -14.53 -2.74 7.72
N GLU A 743 -14.73 -2.03 8.83
CA GLU A 743 -13.76 -1.87 9.90
C GLU A 743 -13.40 -3.20 10.57
N LYS A 744 -14.40 -4.09 10.75
CA LYS A 744 -14.15 -5.44 11.27
C LYS A 744 -13.25 -6.25 10.33
N LEU A 745 -13.44 -6.15 9.01
CA LEU A 745 -12.60 -6.82 8.02
C LEU A 745 -11.18 -6.21 7.98
N MET A 746 -11.08 -4.89 8.12
CA MET A 746 -9.81 -4.18 8.28
C MET A 746 -9.05 -4.60 9.54
N GLU A 747 -9.73 -4.75 10.68
CA GLU A 747 -9.09 -5.22 11.92
C GLU A 747 -8.68 -6.69 11.79
N GLN A 748 -9.49 -7.54 11.17
CA GLN A 748 -9.09 -8.91 10.84
C GLN A 748 -7.88 -8.98 9.89
N GLN A 749 -7.75 -8.05 8.95
CA GLN A 749 -6.58 -7.92 8.10
C GLN A 749 -5.36 -7.47 8.90
N ARG A 750 -5.51 -6.46 9.76
CA ARG A 750 -4.46 -5.97 10.66
C ARG A 750 -4.00 -7.05 11.62
N ASP A 751 -4.91 -7.82 12.20
CA ASP A 751 -4.60 -8.92 13.09
C ASP A 751 -3.90 -10.06 12.38
N ARG A 752 -4.28 -10.37 11.13
CA ARG A 752 -3.52 -11.29 10.27
C ARG A 752 -2.11 -10.77 9.99
N ALA A 753 -1.96 -9.48 9.71
CA ALA A 753 -0.64 -8.86 9.49
C ALA A 753 0.20 -8.81 10.78
N ARG A 754 -0.41 -8.52 11.94
CA ARG A 754 0.22 -8.57 13.27
C ARG A 754 0.61 -9.99 13.65
N ALA A 755 -0.23 -10.98 13.38
CA ALA A 755 0.06 -12.39 13.60
C ALA A 755 1.22 -12.88 12.70
N ALA A 756 1.28 -12.39 11.45
CA ALA A 756 2.40 -12.64 10.54
C ALA A 756 3.69 -11.90 10.95
N LYS A 757 3.61 -10.77 11.67
CA LYS A 757 4.75 -10.04 12.27
C LYS A 757 5.18 -10.61 13.63
N LYS A 758 4.25 -11.22 14.37
CA LYS A 758 4.49 -11.86 15.69
C LYS A 758 5.43 -13.07 15.60
N SER A 759 5.65 -13.63 14.41
CA SER A 759 6.68 -14.66 14.22
C SER A 759 8.10 -14.09 14.12
N THR A 760 8.30 -12.78 14.14
CA THR A 760 9.65 -12.15 14.05
C THR A 760 9.91 -11.08 15.13
N ILE A 761 8.98 -10.83 16.06
CA ILE A 761 9.21 -9.96 17.22
C ILE A 761 9.02 -10.78 18.49
N VAL A 762 10.16 -11.12 19.10
CA VAL A 762 10.42 -11.30 20.54
C VAL A 762 9.18 -11.57 21.40
N ARG A 763 9.04 -12.81 21.90
CA ARG A 763 8.26 -13.09 23.12
C ARG A 763 8.70 -12.04 24.15
N ALA A 764 7.81 -11.13 24.54
CA ALA A 764 8.01 -10.34 25.75
C ALA A 764 8.19 -11.36 26.88
N LEU A 765 9.43 -11.50 27.36
CA LEU A 765 9.75 -12.32 28.51
C LEU A 765 9.11 -11.68 29.73
N ASP A 766 8.55 -12.48 30.63
CA ASP A 766 8.16 -12.06 31.98
C ASP A 766 9.38 -11.73 32.87
N VAL A 767 10.50 -11.30 32.28
CA VAL A 767 11.76 -10.98 32.95
C VAL A 767 11.84 -9.47 33.10
N SER A 768 11.81 -9.01 34.34
CA SER A 768 12.10 -7.63 34.72
C SER A 768 13.37 -7.61 35.57
N SER A 769 14.19 -6.57 35.38
CA SER A 769 15.45 -6.40 36.09
C SER A 769 15.64 -4.92 36.43
N GLU A 770 16.11 -4.64 37.64
CA GLU A 770 16.54 -3.29 38.04
C GLU A 770 18.04 -3.06 37.83
N ALA A 771 18.77 -4.07 37.36
CA ALA A 771 20.19 -3.95 37.05
C ALA A 771 20.45 -2.92 35.94
N VAL A 772 21.65 -2.35 35.96
CA VAL A 772 22.14 -1.44 34.93
C VAL A 772 23.41 -2.04 34.37
N THR A 773 23.45 -2.21 33.05
CA THR A 773 24.64 -2.70 32.35
C THR A 773 25.30 -1.55 31.60
N GLU A 774 26.55 -1.24 31.94
CA GLU A 774 27.36 -0.27 31.20
C GLU A 774 27.74 -0.80 29.81
N PHE A 775 27.56 0.01 28.77
CA PHE A 775 28.00 -0.34 27.42
C PHE A 775 29.39 0.20 27.14
N VAL A 776 30.35 -0.69 26.90
CA VAL A 776 31.73 -0.31 26.50
C VAL A 776 32.06 -0.77 25.07
N GLY A 777 31.11 -1.41 24.39
CA GLY A 777 31.28 -1.99 23.05
C GLY A 777 31.45 -1.00 21.91
N PHE A 778 31.45 0.31 22.21
CA PHE A 778 31.87 1.33 21.26
C PHE A 778 33.39 1.40 21.12
N GLU A 779 34.14 1.14 22.20
CA GLU A 779 35.60 1.34 22.26
C GLU A 779 36.39 0.05 22.29
N CYS A 780 35.80 -1.03 22.81
CA CYS A 780 36.49 -2.29 23.04
C CYS A 780 35.69 -3.48 22.48
N ASP A 781 36.40 -4.52 22.05
CA ASP A 781 35.82 -5.79 21.61
C ASP A 781 35.76 -6.84 22.74
N GLU A 782 36.44 -6.59 23.84
CA GLU A 782 36.51 -7.48 25.00
C GLU A 782 36.43 -6.69 26.31
N VAL A 783 35.72 -7.24 27.31
CA VAL A 783 35.66 -6.64 28.64
C VAL A 783 35.54 -7.70 29.74
N ALA A 784 36.30 -7.55 30.82
CA ALA A 784 36.06 -8.30 32.06
C ALA A 784 34.83 -7.74 32.77
N ALA A 785 33.89 -8.58 33.17
CA ALA A 785 32.60 -8.23 33.78
C ALA A 785 32.25 -9.17 34.94
N SER A 786 31.28 -8.78 35.75
CA SER A 786 30.73 -9.60 36.83
C SER A 786 29.26 -9.92 36.57
N VAL A 787 28.87 -11.18 36.78
CA VAL A 787 27.48 -11.62 36.61
C VAL A 787 26.60 -11.08 37.74
N LEU A 788 25.63 -10.25 37.38
CA LEU A 788 24.70 -9.59 38.30
C LEU A 788 23.40 -10.39 38.50
N GLU A 789 22.86 -10.98 37.44
CA GLU A 789 21.62 -11.75 37.48
C GLU A 789 21.66 -12.89 36.45
N ILE A 790 20.95 -13.97 36.74
CA ILE A 790 20.76 -15.10 35.84
C ILE A 790 19.27 -15.45 35.83
N HIS A 791 18.66 -15.42 34.65
CA HIS A 791 17.25 -15.71 34.46
C HIS A 791 17.09 -16.96 33.57
N PRO A 792 16.69 -18.10 34.13
CA PRO A 792 16.44 -19.31 33.36
C PRO A 792 15.21 -19.18 32.47
N GLN A 793 15.29 -19.68 31.23
CA GLN A 793 14.18 -19.83 30.28
C GLN A 793 14.09 -21.29 29.83
N GLU A 794 13.01 -21.69 29.16
CA GLU A 794 12.76 -23.09 28.73
C GLU A 794 13.99 -23.72 28.05
N ASP A 795 14.64 -23.01 27.12
CA ASP A 795 15.77 -23.52 26.32
C ASP A 795 17.07 -22.69 26.43
N ALA A 796 17.13 -21.67 27.29
CA ALA A 796 18.27 -20.75 27.37
C ALA A 796 18.48 -20.16 28.78
N LEU A 797 19.67 -19.62 29.05
CA LEU A 797 19.94 -18.75 30.20
C LEU A 797 20.15 -17.31 29.73
N PHE A 798 19.54 -16.38 30.46
CA PHE A 798 19.71 -14.95 30.25
C PHE A 798 20.63 -14.42 31.34
N ILE A 799 21.83 -14.01 30.97
CA ILE A 799 22.88 -13.56 31.90
C ILE A 799 23.02 -12.05 31.81
N ILE A 800 22.83 -11.36 32.93
CA ILE A 800 23.03 -9.91 33.03
C ILE A 800 24.35 -9.65 33.76
N THR A 801 25.16 -8.74 33.22
CA THR A 801 26.44 -8.31 33.79
C THR A 801 26.45 -6.82 34.09
N ASP A 802 27.44 -6.37 34.87
CA ASP A 802 27.67 -4.95 35.18
C ASP A 802 28.10 -4.13 33.96
N LYS A 803 28.86 -4.74 33.04
CA LYS A 803 29.32 -4.14 31.78
C LYS A 803 29.32 -5.12 30.63
N THR A 804 29.23 -4.62 29.40
CA THR A 804 29.20 -5.44 28.18
C THR A 804 29.75 -4.72 26.94
N VAL A 805 30.34 -5.51 26.04
CA VAL A 805 30.74 -5.10 24.68
C VAL A 805 29.66 -5.37 23.63
N PHE A 806 28.59 -6.08 23.99
CA PHE A 806 27.56 -6.52 23.04
C PHE A 806 26.42 -5.50 22.92
N TYR A 807 26.15 -5.10 21.70
CA TYR A 807 25.01 -4.30 21.29
C TYR A 807 23.77 -5.19 21.18
N ALA A 808 22.65 -4.75 21.74
CA ALA A 808 21.37 -5.43 21.60
C ALA A 808 20.70 -5.01 20.30
N GLU A 809 19.90 -5.88 19.70
CA GLU A 809 19.17 -5.53 18.46
C GLU A 809 18.21 -4.36 18.70
N MET A 810 18.52 -3.21 18.11
CA MET A 810 17.71 -2.00 18.20
C MET A 810 18.13 -0.98 17.13
N GLY A 811 17.28 0.04 16.89
CA GLY A 811 17.59 1.11 15.94
C GLY A 811 17.78 0.64 14.49
N GLY A 812 17.25 -0.55 14.15
CA GLY A 812 17.43 -1.18 12.83
C GLY A 812 18.72 -1.98 12.70
N GLN A 813 19.65 -1.93 13.65
CA GLN A 813 20.89 -2.73 13.64
C GLN A 813 20.66 -4.10 14.29
N SER A 814 21.13 -5.18 13.64
CA SER A 814 21.18 -6.51 14.25
C SER A 814 22.03 -6.54 15.52
N GLY A 815 21.55 -7.26 16.53
CA GLY A 815 22.28 -7.45 17.79
C GLY A 815 23.53 -8.31 17.63
N ASP A 816 24.47 -8.19 18.55
CA ASP A 816 25.75 -8.91 18.50
C ASP A 816 25.70 -10.35 19.02
N THR A 817 26.74 -11.10 18.65
CA THR A 817 27.06 -12.45 19.09
C THR A 817 28.53 -12.53 19.46
N GLY A 818 28.92 -13.58 20.18
CA GLY A 818 30.31 -13.80 20.57
C GLY A 818 30.40 -14.84 21.67
N SER A 819 31.22 -14.59 22.69
CA SER A 819 31.40 -15.55 23.78
C SER A 819 31.56 -14.91 25.16
N LEU A 820 31.23 -15.72 26.17
CA LEU A 820 31.44 -15.46 27.58
C LEU A 820 32.47 -16.47 28.08
N VAL A 821 33.61 -15.99 28.57
CA VAL A 821 34.70 -16.83 29.07
C VAL A 821 34.73 -16.82 30.59
N ILE A 822 34.68 -18.00 31.23
CA ILE A 822 34.82 -18.19 32.68
C ILE A 822 35.97 -19.16 32.94
N GLY A 823 37.08 -18.67 33.49
CA GLY A 823 38.31 -19.46 33.59
C GLY A 823 38.78 -19.91 32.20
N ASP A 824 38.87 -21.22 31.97
CA ASP A 824 39.24 -21.82 30.67
C ASP A 824 38.03 -22.25 29.83
N VAL A 825 36.80 -21.98 30.29
CA VAL A 825 35.56 -22.40 29.61
C VAL A 825 35.00 -21.23 28.81
N GLU A 826 34.81 -21.43 27.51
CA GLU A 826 34.18 -20.48 26.61
C GLU A 826 32.74 -20.90 26.27
N VAL A 827 31.79 -20.03 26.59
CA VAL A 827 30.35 -20.23 26.38
C VAL A 827 29.88 -19.33 25.24
N PRO A 828 29.34 -19.86 24.14
CA PRO A 828 28.81 -19.03 23.05
C PRO A 828 27.61 -18.20 23.50
N ILE A 829 27.63 -16.92 23.14
CA ILE A 829 26.50 -15.99 23.25
C ILE A 829 25.83 -15.91 21.88
N THR A 830 24.59 -16.40 21.81
CA THR A 830 23.82 -16.48 20.56
C THR A 830 23.02 -15.21 20.26
N GLY A 831 22.91 -14.31 21.22
CA GLY A 831 22.27 -13.01 21.05
C GLY A 831 22.24 -12.20 22.33
N VAL A 832 21.86 -10.93 22.21
CA VAL A 832 21.73 -10.00 23.34
C VAL A 832 20.41 -9.24 23.25
N GLN A 833 19.73 -9.12 24.39
CA GLN A 833 18.44 -8.46 24.51
C GLN A 833 18.48 -7.34 25.56
N GLN A 834 17.83 -6.22 25.27
CA GLN A 834 17.66 -5.12 26.21
C GLN A 834 16.50 -5.41 27.18
N ILE A 835 16.75 -5.34 28.49
CA ILE A 835 15.74 -5.48 29.56
C ILE A 835 15.84 -4.27 30.48
N GLY A 836 14.94 -3.29 30.34
CA GLY A 836 15.06 -2.02 31.06
C GLY A 836 16.39 -1.33 30.76
N LYS A 837 17.22 -1.13 31.78
CA LYS A 837 18.59 -0.58 31.66
C LYS A 837 19.70 -1.65 31.59
N ALA A 838 19.34 -2.93 31.68
CA ALA A 838 20.26 -4.05 31.60
C ALA A 838 20.32 -4.65 30.19
N ARG A 839 21.43 -5.34 29.90
CA ARG A 839 21.55 -6.20 28.71
C ARG A 839 21.71 -7.66 29.13
N ALA A 840 20.80 -8.49 28.66
CA ALA A 840 20.80 -9.92 28.90
C ALA A 840 21.49 -10.64 27.73
N HIS A 841 22.53 -11.42 28.05
CA HIS A 841 23.26 -12.27 27.13
C HIS A 841 22.59 -13.64 27.10
N ILE A 842 22.24 -14.10 25.91
CA ILE A 842 21.55 -15.38 25.70
C ILE A 842 22.60 -16.47 25.49
N VAL A 843 22.61 -17.46 26.39
CA VAL A 843 23.48 -18.64 26.29
C VAL A 843 22.66 -19.93 26.44
N SER A 844 23.27 -21.08 26.13
CA SER A 844 22.61 -22.38 26.32
C SER A 844 22.17 -22.61 27.77
N SER A 845 21.01 -23.25 27.96
CA SER A 845 20.51 -23.68 29.28
C SER A 845 21.49 -24.54 30.08
N SER A 846 22.43 -25.20 29.39
CA SER A 846 23.48 -26.05 29.97
C SER A 846 24.73 -25.30 30.45
N ALA A 847 24.80 -23.97 30.24
CA ALA A 847 25.97 -23.18 30.61
C ALA A 847 26.17 -23.14 32.14
N ALA A 848 27.35 -23.53 32.60
CA ALA A 848 27.69 -23.56 34.03
C ALA A 848 28.16 -22.18 34.53
N VAL A 849 27.25 -21.20 34.60
CA VAL A 849 27.50 -19.83 35.08
C VAL A 849 26.80 -19.57 36.41
N LYS A 850 27.47 -18.89 37.35
CA LYS A 850 26.92 -18.54 38.66
C LYS A 850 26.87 -17.04 38.89
N LEU A 851 25.95 -16.65 39.77
CA LEU A 851 25.84 -15.29 40.26
C LEU A 851 27.16 -14.84 40.89
N GLY A 852 27.67 -13.67 40.49
CA GLY A 852 28.92 -13.11 40.98
C GLY A 852 30.19 -13.63 40.32
N ASP A 853 30.09 -14.53 39.32
CA ASP A 853 31.26 -14.98 38.58
C ASP A 853 31.95 -13.82 37.86
N ALA A 854 33.29 -13.83 37.89
CA ALA A 854 34.11 -12.96 37.07
C ALA A 854 34.26 -13.59 35.68
N VAL A 855 33.76 -12.90 34.67
CA VAL A 855 33.66 -13.39 33.29
C VAL A 855 34.34 -12.43 32.34
N THR A 856 34.80 -12.92 31.20
CA THR A 856 35.32 -12.08 30.13
C THR A 856 34.43 -12.21 28.91
N LEU A 857 33.83 -11.10 28.51
CA LEU A 857 32.90 -11.00 27.39
C LEU A 857 33.67 -10.62 26.13
N LYS A 858 33.62 -11.46 25.09
CA LYS A 858 34.35 -11.30 23.83
C LYS A 858 33.41 -11.22 22.63
N LEU A 859 33.42 -10.08 21.95
CA LEU A 859 32.61 -9.82 20.76
C LEU A 859 33.12 -10.63 19.56
N ASP A 860 32.21 -11.14 18.71
CA ASP A 860 32.59 -11.60 17.37
C ASP A 860 32.86 -10.40 16.45
N ALA A 861 34.11 -9.96 16.43
CA ALA A 861 34.55 -8.84 15.60
C ALA A 861 34.33 -9.11 14.10
N ARG A 862 34.39 -10.37 13.63
CA ARG A 862 34.19 -10.69 12.19
C ARG A 862 32.76 -10.39 11.77
N ARG A 863 31.81 -10.56 12.67
CA ARG A 863 30.41 -10.19 12.47
C ARG A 863 30.15 -8.70 12.70
N ARG A 864 30.75 -8.10 13.74
CA ARG A 864 30.54 -6.68 14.05
C ARG A 864 31.03 -5.73 12.96
N ARG A 865 32.24 -5.93 12.41
CA ARG A 865 32.83 -4.95 11.47
C ARG A 865 31.99 -4.74 10.21
N PRO A 866 31.46 -5.78 9.53
CA PRO A 866 30.53 -5.58 8.42
C PRO A 866 29.25 -4.84 8.83
N ILE A 867 28.70 -5.10 10.03
CA ILE A 867 27.52 -4.37 10.53
C ILE A 867 27.83 -2.88 10.70
N GLU A 868 28.97 -2.53 11.30
CA GLU A 868 29.43 -1.14 11.48
C GLU A 868 29.66 -0.43 10.14
N ALA A 869 30.21 -1.15 9.16
CA ALA A 869 30.41 -0.67 7.79
C ALA A 869 29.06 -0.34 7.12
N HIS A 870 28.11 -1.27 7.12
CA HIS A 870 26.78 -1.05 6.58
C HIS A 870 26.02 0.05 7.32
N HIS A 871 26.16 0.16 8.65
CA HIS A 871 25.50 1.20 9.43
C HIS A 871 26.05 2.59 9.04
N THR A 872 27.37 2.73 8.98
CA THR A 872 27.99 4.00 8.60
C THR A 872 27.70 4.36 7.14
N ALA A 873 27.66 3.37 6.25
CA ALA A 873 27.23 3.56 4.87
C ALA A 873 25.76 4.01 4.77
N THR A 874 24.90 3.61 5.72
CA THR A 874 23.52 4.10 5.78
C THR A 874 23.46 5.61 6.03
N HIS A 875 24.33 6.15 6.90
CA HIS A 875 24.42 7.60 7.13
C HIS A 875 24.94 8.35 5.89
N LEU A 876 25.95 7.79 5.21
CA LEU A 876 26.48 8.37 3.97
C LEU A 876 25.44 8.33 2.85
N LEU A 877 24.68 7.23 2.73
CA LEU A 877 23.59 7.08 1.76
C LEU A 877 22.48 8.09 2.05
N HIS A 878 22.09 8.27 3.31
CA HIS A 878 21.09 9.24 3.70
C HIS A 878 21.53 10.66 3.33
N TRP A 879 22.77 11.05 3.67
CA TRP A 879 23.35 12.32 3.23
C TRP A 879 23.34 12.49 1.70
N ALA A 880 23.84 11.49 0.95
CA ALA A 880 23.86 11.54 -0.51
C ALA A 880 22.44 11.65 -1.11
N LEU A 881 21.46 11.03 -0.47
CA LEU A 881 20.06 11.09 -0.90
C LEU A 881 19.48 12.50 -0.73
N HIS A 882 19.82 13.20 0.35
CA HIS A 882 19.45 14.60 0.55
C HIS A 882 20.04 15.52 -0.52
N GLU A 883 21.32 15.32 -0.86
CA GLU A 883 22.03 16.13 -1.85
C GLU A 883 21.58 15.86 -3.29
N VAL A 884 21.33 14.60 -3.65
CA VAL A 884 21.08 14.17 -5.03
C VAL A 884 19.59 14.07 -5.38
N VAL A 885 18.75 13.71 -4.41
CA VAL A 885 17.33 13.41 -4.65
C VAL A 885 16.44 14.51 -4.12
N SER A 886 16.45 14.75 -2.80
CA SER A 886 15.64 15.79 -2.18
C SER A 886 16.05 16.05 -0.73
N PRO A 887 16.17 17.32 -0.28
CA PRO A 887 16.40 17.67 1.12
C PRO A 887 15.24 17.31 2.06
N ASP A 888 14.07 16.93 1.51
CA ASP A 888 12.89 16.52 2.30
C ASP A 888 12.77 14.99 2.45
N ALA A 889 13.74 14.24 1.95
CA ALA A 889 13.69 12.80 2.00
C ALA A 889 14.02 12.30 3.41
N ALA A 890 12.99 11.88 4.14
CA ALA A 890 13.08 11.37 5.49
C ALA A 890 13.03 9.83 5.52
N GLN A 891 13.85 9.25 6.38
CA GLN A 891 13.82 7.82 6.67
C GLN A 891 12.44 7.38 7.16
N GLN A 892 11.88 6.37 6.51
CA GLN A 892 10.65 5.66 6.88
C GLN A 892 10.93 4.32 7.58
N GLY A 893 12.15 3.81 7.41
CA GLY A 893 12.60 2.56 8.04
C GLY A 893 14.04 2.24 7.65
N SER A 894 14.76 1.58 8.54
CA SER A 894 16.12 1.09 8.28
C SER A 894 16.28 -0.33 8.82
N ALA A 895 17.12 -1.12 8.16
CA ALA A 895 17.61 -2.38 8.68
C ALA A 895 19.05 -2.61 8.22
N VAL A 896 19.91 -3.02 9.14
CA VAL A 896 21.34 -3.20 8.94
C VAL A 896 21.76 -4.53 9.56
N ASP A 897 22.35 -5.38 8.74
CA ASP A 897 22.93 -6.66 9.15
C ASP A 897 24.36 -6.82 8.56
N GLU A 898 24.99 -7.98 8.81
CA GLU A 898 26.36 -8.25 8.36
C GLU A 898 26.50 -8.35 6.83
N ASN A 899 25.42 -8.64 6.13
CA ASN A 899 25.40 -8.96 4.70
C ASN A 899 24.78 -7.85 3.85
N ARG A 900 24.02 -6.92 4.43
CA ARG A 900 23.38 -5.80 3.70
C ARG A 900 22.88 -4.68 4.61
N LEU A 901 22.55 -3.56 3.98
CA LEU A 901 21.66 -2.54 4.52
C LEU A 901 20.41 -2.35 3.66
N ARG A 902 19.33 -1.90 4.31
CA ARG A 902 18.05 -1.54 3.71
C ARG A 902 17.62 -0.19 4.24
N PHE A 903 17.34 0.74 3.34
CA PHE A 903 16.93 2.10 3.66
C PHE A 903 15.62 2.46 2.96
N ASP A 904 14.60 2.75 3.75
CA ASP A 904 13.27 3.17 3.27
C ASP A 904 13.12 4.68 3.48
N PHE A 905 12.63 5.40 2.47
CA PHE A 905 12.52 6.87 2.50
C PHE A 905 11.30 7.36 1.71
N ASN A 906 10.79 8.55 2.04
CA ASN A 906 9.76 9.20 1.23
C ASN A 906 10.39 9.87 0.01
N SER A 907 9.99 9.44 -1.18
CA SER A 907 10.35 10.10 -2.43
C SER A 907 9.47 9.59 -3.58
N GLY A 908 9.45 10.34 -4.68
CA GLY A 908 9.04 9.83 -5.99
C GLY A 908 10.08 8.87 -6.57
N ALA A 909 9.88 8.46 -7.83
CA ALA A 909 10.87 7.66 -8.54
C ALA A 909 12.21 8.42 -8.67
N VAL A 910 13.29 7.77 -8.24
CA VAL A 910 14.70 8.14 -8.32
C VAL A 910 15.21 7.53 -9.62
N THR A 911 15.78 8.38 -10.44
CA THR A 911 16.28 8.02 -11.76
C THR A 911 17.55 7.16 -11.67
N ALA A 912 17.88 6.44 -12.75
CA ALA A 912 19.11 5.64 -12.80
C ALA A 912 20.36 6.52 -12.61
N GLU A 913 20.32 7.75 -13.14
CA GLU A 913 21.36 8.75 -13.00
C GLU A 913 21.54 9.19 -11.54
N GLN A 914 20.44 9.42 -10.82
CA GLN A 914 20.49 9.75 -9.39
C GLN A 914 20.98 8.59 -8.54
N VAL A 915 20.59 7.35 -8.85
CA VAL A 915 21.13 6.16 -8.18
C VAL A 915 22.65 6.07 -8.36
N ALA A 916 23.13 6.28 -9.58
CA ALA A 916 24.57 6.29 -9.88
C ALA A 916 25.30 7.43 -9.14
N ALA A 917 24.74 8.64 -9.13
CA ALA A 917 25.33 9.78 -8.45
C ALA A 917 25.40 9.60 -6.92
N MET A 918 24.37 9.03 -6.28
CA MET A 918 24.42 8.70 -4.86
C MET A 918 25.52 7.67 -4.57
N GLU A 919 25.61 6.61 -5.37
CA GLU A 919 26.64 5.58 -5.20
C GLU A 919 28.06 6.15 -5.37
N GLU A 920 28.28 7.01 -6.37
CA GLU A 920 29.54 7.71 -6.59
C GLU A 920 29.90 8.61 -5.42
N GLN A 921 28.95 9.39 -4.91
CA GLN A 921 29.15 10.30 -3.79
C GLN A 921 29.49 9.57 -2.49
N VAL A 922 28.81 8.45 -2.19
CA VAL A 922 29.13 7.61 -1.02
C VAL A 922 30.53 7.01 -1.16
N ASN A 923 30.87 6.46 -2.33
CA ASN A 923 32.21 5.89 -2.55
C ASN A 923 33.32 6.95 -2.52
N ALA A 924 33.07 8.16 -2.99
CA ALA A 924 34.01 9.28 -2.88
C ALA A 924 34.28 9.64 -1.41
N ALA A 925 33.23 9.67 -0.57
CA ALA A 925 33.37 9.87 0.87
C ALA A 925 34.16 8.73 1.55
N ILE A 926 34.01 7.50 1.08
CA ILE A 926 34.79 6.34 1.55
C ILE A 926 36.26 6.48 1.16
N GLN A 927 36.54 6.83 -0.10
CA GLN A 927 37.90 7.04 -0.60
C GLN A 927 38.63 8.21 0.08
N ALA A 928 37.89 9.25 0.49
CA ALA A 928 38.42 10.40 1.20
C ALA A 928 38.96 10.05 2.62
N ASP A 929 38.61 8.86 3.14
CA ASP A 929 39.07 8.36 4.44
C ASP A 929 38.89 9.40 5.56
N VAL A 930 37.66 9.86 5.77
CA VAL A 930 37.35 10.88 6.77
C VAL A 930 37.00 10.25 8.12
N PRO A 931 37.25 10.95 9.25
CA PRO A 931 36.93 10.41 10.57
C PRO A 931 35.42 10.26 10.77
N VAL A 932 35.04 9.21 11.49
CA VAL A 932 33.69 8.99 12.01
C VAL A 932 33.77 9.06 13.53
N SER A 933 33.00 9.97 14.12
CA SER A 933 33.07 10.24 15.57
C SER A 933 31.69 10.48 16.14
N TRP A 934 31.58 10.47 17.46
CA TRP A 934 30.32 10.75 18.14
C TRP A 934 30.53 11.58 19.40
N THR A 935 29.47 12.23 19.86
CA THR A 935 29.48 13.01 21.10
C THR A 935 28.12 12.91 21.76
N GLU A 936 28.11 12.68 23.07
CA GLU A 936 26.91 12.75 23.87
C GLU A 936 26.68 14.18 24.32
N VAL A 937 25.49 14.71 24.05
CA VAL A 937 25.12 16.10 24.34
C VAL A 937 23.71 16.15 24.92
N PRO A 938 23.38 17.16 25.74
CA PRO A 938 22.00 17.40 26.14
C PRO A 938 21.14 17.66 24.90
N HIS A 939 19.99 17.00 24.76
CA HIS A 939 19.10 17.17 23.59
C HIS A 939 18.69 18.63 23.39
N ALA A 940 18.47 19.36 24.48
CA ALA A 940 18.16 20.77 24.47
C ALA A 940 19.26 21.65 23.80
N SER A 941 20.53 21.22 23.84
CA SER A 941 21.66 21.99 23.30
C SER A 941 21.76 21.95 21.77
N ILE A 942 21.15 20.94 21.14
CA ILE A 942 21.13 20.77 19.68
C ILE A 942 19.73 20.99 19.08
N LYS A 943 18.74 21.30 19.92
CA LYS A 943 17.36 21.56 19.49
C LYS A 943 17.33 22.79 18.58
N GLY A 944 16.91 22.59 17.33
CA GLY A 944 16.87 23.64 16.30
C GLY A 944 18.05 23.65 15.33
N ARG A 945 19.04 22.77 15.50
CA ARG A 945 20.08 22.53 14.50
C ARG A 945 19.54 21.68 13.34
N ALA A 946 19.27 22.32 12.21
CA ALA A 946 18.75 21.65 11.00
C ALA A 946 19.78 20.73 10.33
N ASP A 947 21.06 20.93 10.61
CA ASP A 947 22.18 20.14 10.10
C ASP A 947 22.43 18.84 10.90
N ILE A 948 21.74 18.65 12.04
CA ILE A 948 21.73 17.38 12.77
C ILE A 948 20.37 16.71 12.55
N MET A 949 20.37 15.60 11.82
CA MET A 949 19.15 14.88 11.51
C MET A 949 18.58 14.20 12.75
N GLN A 950 17.27 14.35 12.90
CA GLN A 950 16.47 13.76 13.97
C GLN A 950 15.33 12.99 13.30
N PHE A 951 15.17 11.71 13.64
CA PHE A 951 14.08 10.90 13.14
C PHE A 951 12.77 11.33 13.81
N PHE A 952 11.76 11.65 12.99
CA PHE A 952 10.47 12.19 13.44
C PHE A 952 9.63 11.11 14.13
N GLY A 953 9.16 11.40 15.35
CA GLY A 953 8.28 10.51 16.13
C GLY A 953 8.98 9.79 17.28
N ASP A 954 10.31 9.79 17.32
CA ASP A 954 11.07 9.20 18.41
C ASP A 954 11.10 10.12 19.64
N LYS A 955 10.89 9.52 20.83
CA LYS A 955 11.07 10.20 22.11
C LYS A 955 12.54 10.13 22.50
N TYR A 956 13.25 11.24 22.38
CA TYR A 956 14.64 11.35 22.82
C TYR A 956 14.73 11.57 24.33
N GLY A 957 15.76 10.99 24.95
CA GLY A 957 16.10 11.26 26.35
C GLY A 957 16.73 12.63 26.54
N GLU A 958 17.02 13.01 27.80
CA GLU A 958 17.66 14.29 28.13
C GLU A 958 19.07 14.42 27.51
N THR A 959 19.78 13.30 27.39
CA THR A 959 21.08 13.19 26.70
C THR A 959 20.92 12.32 25.46
N VAL A 960 21.50 12.77 24.35
CA VAL A 960 21.46 12.08 23.05
C VAL A 960 22.87 11.95 22.48
N ARG A 961 23.11 10.89 21.71
CA ARG A 961 24.36 10.66 21.00
C ARG A 961 24.24 11.14 19.56
N VAL A 962 25.07 12.09 19.18
CA VAL A 962 25.20 12.58 17.80
C VAL A 962 26.38 11.87 17.16
N VAL A 963 26.14 11.14 16.08
CA VAL A 963 27.19 10.56 15.23
C VAL A 963 27.46 11.54 14.09
N GLN A 964 28.73 11.82 13.81
CA GLN A 964 29.16 12.67 12.71
C GLN A 964 30.17 11.95 11.81
N VAL A 965 30.06 12.19 10.50
CA VAL A 965 31.02 11.76 9.48
C VAL A 965 31.70 13.01 8.89
N GLY A 966 33.03 13.01 8.90
CA GLY A 966 33.83 14.18 8.59
C GLY A 966 33.85 15.22 9.70
N GLY A 967 34.51 16.36 9.42
CA GLY A 967 34.67 17.44 10.40
C GLY A 967 35.69 17.14 11.49
N ASP A 968 35.74 18.02 12.49
CA ASP A 968 36.57 17.87 13.68
C ASP A 968 35.82 17.04 14.74
N PRO A 969 36.45 16.02 15.35
CA PRO A 969 35.87 15.29 16.47
C PRO A 969 35.40 16.24 17.57
N SER A 970 34.24 15.96 18.18
CA SER A 970 33.59 16.75 19.25
C SER A 970 33.04 18.14 18.88
N LYS A 971 33.28 18.66 17.67
CA LYS A 971 32.77 19.98 17.27
C LYS A 971 31.40 19.96 16.62
N LEU A 972 30.89 18.78 16.23
CA LEU A 972 29.63 18.62 15.51
C LEU A 972 29.58 19.52 14.26
N ASN A 973 30.54 19.34 13.36
CA ASN A 973 30.69 20.07 12.10
C ASN A 973 30.99 19.14 10.91
N GLY A 974 30.63 17.86 11.02
CA GLY A 974 30.65 16.92 9.91
C GLY A 974 29.59 17.24 8.86
N TYR A 975 29.75 16.68 7.66
CA TYR A 975 28.79 16.88 6.56
C TYR A 975 27.58 15.92 6.65
N SER A 976 27.71 14.84 7.41
CA SER A 976 26.60 13.97 7.82
C SER A 976 26.59 13.91 9.34
N MET A 977 25.49 14.31 9.97
CA MET A 977 25.32 14.31 11.42
C MET A 977 23.91 13.84 11.78
N GLU A 978 23.81 12.79 12.60
CA GLU A 978 22.53 12.17 12.94
C GLU A 978 22.48 11.73 14.40
N LEU A 979 21.28 11.75 14.99
CA LEU A 979 21.04 11.09 16.29
C LEU A 979 21.02 9.59 16.10
N CYS A 980 22.08 8.90 16.54
CA CYS A 980 22.21 7.46 16.36
C CYS A 980 22.85 6.80 17.57
N GLY A 981 22.19 5.75 18.07
CA GLY A 981 22.67 4.90 19.16
C GLY A 981 23.45 3.67 18.70
N GLY A 982 23.61 3.44 17.39
CA GLY A 982 24.27 2.26 16.84
C GLY A 982 25.80 2.31 16.82
N THR A 983 26.41 1.22 16.39
CA THR A 983 27.87 1.08 16.28
C THR A 983 28.34 1.46 14.88
N HIS A 984 29.49 2.14 14.78
CA HIS A 984 30.02 2.70 13.54
C HIS A 984 31.50 2.39 13.37
N VAL A 985 31.97 2.41 12.12
CA VAL A 985 33.40 2.38 11.83
C VAL A 985 34.09 3.63 12.37
N ARG A 986 35.42 3.62 12.48
CA ARG A 986 36.18 4.79 12.95
C ARG A 986 36.55 5.75 11.83
N ARG A 987 36.66 5.22 10.61
CA ARG A 987 36.98 5.98 9.41
C ARG A 987 36.20 5.44 8.23
N THR A 988 35.84 6.31 7.29
CA THR A 988 35.02 5.90 6.15
C THR A 988 35.69 4.86 5.26
N SER A 989 37.03 4.80 5.20
CA SER A 989 37.75 3.77 4.42
C SER A 989 37.50 2.34 4.91
N GLU A 990 37.13 2.16 6.18
CA GLU A 990 36.83 0.85 6.78
C GLU A 990 35.53 0.23 6.23
N ILE A 991 34.67 1.04 5.58
CA ILE A 991 33.44 0.56 4.93
C ILE A 991 33.77 -0.36 3.75
N GLY A 992 34.87 -0.08 3.04
CA GLY A 992 35.18 -0.72 1.76
C GLY A 992 34.22 -0.28 0.64
N LEU A 993 34.16 -1.04 -0.44
CA LEU A 993 33.30 -0.72 -1.58
C LEU A 993 31.82 -0.65 -1.18
N PHE A 994 31.11 0.41 -1.57
CA PHE A 994 29.66 0.52 -1.43
C PHE A 994 28.97 0.29 -2.78
N LYS A 995 27.92 -0.56 -2.79
CA LYS A 995 27.15 -0.86 -4.01
C LYS A 995 25.65 -0.93 -3.72
N ILE A 996 24.84 -0.21 -4.51
CA ILE A 996 23.39 -0.31 -4.48
C ILE A 996 22.95 -1.54 -5.29
N LYS A 997 22.25 -2.47 -4.65
CA LYS A 997 21.74 -3.70 -5.27
C LYS A 997 20.43 -3.48 -6.00
N SER A 998 19.54 -2.73 -5.35
CA SER A 998 18.19 -2.52 -5.84
C SER A 998 17.61 -1.22 -5.32
N GLU A 999 16.69 -0.70 -6.10
CA GLU A 999 15.90 0.46 -5.79
C GLU A 999 14.47 0.15 -6.27
N GLY A 1000 13.45 0.37 -5.43
CA GLY A 1000 12.05 0.25 -5.86
C GLY A 1000 11.02 0.84 -4.91
N ALA A 1001 9.78 0.99 -5.41
CA ALA A 1001 8.64 1.41 -4.60
C ALA A 1001 8.13 0.25 -3.73
N ILE A 1002 7.89 0.51 -2.45
CA ILE A 1002 7.31 -0.47 -1.50
C ILE A 1002 5.87 -0.10 -1.11
N ALA A 1003 5.55 1.18 -1.17
CA ALA A 1003 4.20 1.73 -0.99
C ALA A 1003 4.13 3.06 -1.73
N SER A 1004 2.92 3.58 -1.96
CA SER A 1004 2.77 4.90 -2.59
C SER A 1004 3.40 5.99 -1.72
N GLY A 1005 4.38 6.71 -2.30
CA GLY A 1005 5.18 7.75 -1.66
C GLY A 1005 6.39 7.22 -0.87
N VAL A 1006 6.64 5.91 -0.83
CA VAL A 1006 7.76 5.30 -0.07
C VAL A 1006 8.59 4.37 -0.96
N ARG A 1007 9.89 4.60 -0.93
CA ARG A 1007 10.92 3.98 -1.77
C ARG A 1007 11.89 3.20 -0.88
N ARG A 1008 12.53 2.18 -1.43
CA ARG A 1008 13.50 1.34 -0.74
C ARG A 1008 14.76 1.22 -1.57
N ILE A 1009 15.90 1.46 -0.92
CA ILE A 1009 17.23 1.10 -1.42
C ILE A 1009 17.75 -0.08 -0.60
N GLU A 1010 18.20 -1.14 -1.27
CA GLU A 1010 19.05 -2.17 -0.65
C GLU A 1010 20.47 -2.02 -1.19
N ALA A 1011 21.46 -2.00 -0.28
CA ALA A 1011 22.87 -1.84 -0.63
C ALA A 1011 23.76 -2.76 0.19
N VAL A 1012 24.99 -2.94 -0.28
CA VAL A 1012 26.01 -3.79 0.34
C VAL A 1012 27.35 -3.08 0.39
N CYS A 1013 28.14 -3.43 1.40
CA CYS A 1013 29.44 -2.84 1.69
C CYS A 1013 30.55 -3.90 1.75
N GLY A 1014 31.80 -3.50 1.53
CA GLY A 1014 32.98 -4.34 1.76
C GLY A 1014 32.96 -5.65 0.99
N GLU A 1015 33.17 -6.77 1.68
CA GLU A 1015 33.20 -8.11 1.09
C GLU A 1015 31.85 -8.50 0.44
N ALA A 1016 30.72 -8.13 1.06
CA ALA A 1016 29.39 -8.39 0.50
C ALA A 1016 29.17 -7.66 -0.85
N ALA A 1017 29.75 -6.47 -1.01
CA ALA A 1017 29.73 -5.75 -2.29
C ALA A 1017 30.57 -6.46 -3.37
N TRP A 1018 31.75 -6.96 -3.02
CA TRP A 1018 32.58 -7.73 -3.95
C TRP A 1018 31.93 -9.06 -4.36
N ASN A 1019 31.34 -9.78 -3.42
CA ASN A 1019 30.60 -11.02 -3.71
C ASN A 1019 29.45 -10.74 -4.68
N HIS A 1020 28.70 -9.66 -4.44
CA HIS A 1020 27.61 -9.26 -5.33
C HIS A 1020 28.11 -8.92 -6.75
N LEU A 1021 29.24 -8.21 -6.88
CA LEU A 1021 29.83 -7.89 -8.18
C LEU A 1021 30.30 -9.14 -8.93
N ASN A 1022 30.92 -10.09 -8.24
CA ASN A 1022 31.36 -11.35 -8.84
C ASN A 1022 30.17 -12.16 -9.38
N GLU A 1023 29.11 -12.31 -8.58
CA GLU A 1023 27.85 -12.96 -9.00
C GLU A 1023 27.25 -12.29 -10.25
N MET A 1024 27.29 -10.96 -10.31
CA MET A 1024 26.80 -10.21 -11.48
C MET A 1024 27.63 -10.49 -12.73
N VAL A 1025 28.97 -10.52 -12.61
CA VAL A 1025 29.87 -10.77 -13.75
C VAL A 1025 29.71 -12.19 -14.28
N GLU A 1026 29.63 -13.19 -13.40
CA GLU A 1026 29.37 -14.58 -13.79
C GLU A 1026 28.04 -14.72 -14.55
N LYS A 1027 26.99 -14.04 -14.05
CA LYS A 1027 25.69 -14.00 -14.73
C LYS A 1027 25.80 -13.35 -16.11
N TRP A 1028 26.48 -12.21 -16.24
CA TRP A 1028 26.65 -11.54 -17.53
C TRP A 1028 27.46 -12.34 -18.51
N ASP A 1029 28.51 -13.03 -18.08
CA ASP A 1029 29.29 -13.94 -18.95
C ASP A 1029 28.40 -15.05 -19.52
N HIS A 1030 27.54 -15.66 -18.69
CA HIS A 1030 26.59 -16.66 -19.15
C HIS A 1030 25.55 -16.07 -20.13
N GLU A 1031 24.98 -14.90 -19.82
CA GLU A 1031 24.00 -14.24 -20.70
C GLU A 1031 24.63 -13.81 -22.04
N LEU A 1032 25.86 -13.32 -22.02
CA LEU A 1032 26.60 -12.91 -23.21
C LEU A 1032 26.93 -14.11 -24.10
N LYS A 1033 27.38 -15.22 -23.52
CA LYS A 1033 27.61 -16.49 -24.25
C LYS A 1033 26.33 -16.99 -24.92
N ALA A 1034 25.21 -16.97 -24.19
CA ALA A 1034 23.92 -17.39 -24.73
C ALA A 1034 23.43 -16.48 -25.87
N ALA A 1035 23.53 -15.16 -25.72
CA ALA A 1035 23.17 -14.21 -26.76
C ALA A 1035 24.05 -14.36 -28.01
N THR A 1036 25.35 -14.55 -27.81
CA THR A 1036 26.32 -14.78 -28.89
C THR A 1036 26.01 -16.06 -29.66
N ALA A 1037 25.72 -17.17 -28.95
CA ALA A 1037 25.35 -18.43 -29.58
C ALA A 1037 24.07 -18.32 -30.41
N LYS A 1038 23.05 -17.62 -29.90
CA LYS A 1038 21.80 -17.35 -30.65
C LYS A 1038 22.05 -16.52 -31.90
N LEU A 1039 22.84 -15.45 -31.78
CA LEU A 1039 23.21 -14.62 -32.93
C LEU A 1039 23.93 -15.44 -33.99
N HIS A 1040 24.89 -16.28 -33.60
CA HIS A 1040 25.62 -17.15 -34.52
C HIS A 1040 24.68 -18.13 -35.25
N ALA A 1041 23.83 -18.82 -34.51
CA ALA A 1041 22.86 -19.78 -35.09
C ALA A 1041 21.85 -19.11 -36.04
N ALA A 1042 21.38 -17.90 -35.72
CA ALA A 1042 20.50 -17.14 -36.60
C ALA A 1042 21.23 -16.68 -37.87
N ASN A 1043 22.47 -16.21 -37.73
CA ASN A 1043 23.31 -15.77 -38.84
C ASN A 1043 23.70 -16.92 -39.79
N GLU A 1044 23.97 -18.12 -39.28
CA GLU A 1044 24.20 -19.31 -40.10
C GLU A 1044 22.98 -19.62 -40.98
N LYS A 1045 21.77 -19.53 -40.42
CA LYS A 1045 20.52 -19.74 -41.17
C LYS A 1045 20.24 -18.63 -42.19
N LEU A 1046 20.54 -17.38 -41.84
CA LEU A 1046 20.45 -16.25 -42.79
C LEU A 1046 21.44 -16.44 -43.96
N ALA A 1047 22.67 -16.85 -43.68
CA ALA A 1047 23.67 -17.11 -44.70
C ALA A 1047 23.25 -18.25 -45.65
N ALA A 1048 22.61 -19.31 -45.13
CA ALA A 1048 22.05 -20.38 -45.94
C ALA A 1048 20.93 -19.90 -46.89
N LEU A 1049 20.27 -18.79 -46.56
CA LEU A 1049 19.26 -18.12 -47.39
C LEU A 1049 19.83 -16.99 -48.26
N ALA A 1050 21.17 -16.88 -48.35
CA ALA A 1050 21.89 -15.82 -49.07
C ALA A 1050 21.65 -14.39 -48.54
N GLU A 1051 21.31 -14.27 -47.26
CA GLU A 1051 21.13 -12.98 -46.58
C GLU A 1051 22.37 -12.57 -45.79
N PRO A 1052 22.66 -11.26 -45.67
CA PRO A 1052 23.81 -10.79 -44.91
C PRO A 1052 23.64 -11.04 -43.41
N PRO A 1053 24.70 -11.47 -42.69
CA PRO A 1053 24.65 -11.69 -41.25
C PRO A 1053 24.51 -10.36 -40.49
N VAL A 1054 23.88 -10.41 -39.33
CA VAL A 1054 23.84 -9.31 -38.37
C VAL A 1054 25.14 -9.32 -37.56
N THR A 1055 25.93 -8.26 -37.64
CA THR A 1055 27.23 -8.16 -36.96
C THR A 1055 27.13 -7.33 -35.68
N VAL A 1056 27.89 -7.73 -34.67
CA VAL A 1056 28.15 -6.95 -33.44
C VAL A 1056 29.63 -6.61 -33.42
N HIS A 1057 30.00 -5.47 -32.84
CA HIS A 1057 31.41 -5.16 -32.64
C HIS A 1057 32.06 -6.20 -31.71
N GLU A 1058 33.14 -6.84 -32.16
CA GLU A 1058 33.94 -7.70 -31.29
C GLU A 1058 34.61 -6.83 -30.22
N PHE A 1059 34.15 -6.98 -28.98
CA PHE A 1059 34.80 -6.38 -27.83
C PHE A 1059 35.78 -7.38 -27.23
N PRO A 1060 36.99 -6.94 -26.83
CA PRO A 1060 37.94 -7.84 -26.20
C PRO A 1060 37.31 -8.46 -24.94
N HIS A 1061 37.57 -9.75 -24.70
CA HIS A 1061 37.18 -10.46 -23.49
C HIS A 1061 37.87 -9.83 -22.25
N ILE A 1062 37.37 -8.69 -21.78
CA ILE A 1062 37.98 -7.91 -20.67
C ILE A 1062 37.57 -8.49 -19.30
N MET A 1063 36.55 -9.35 -19.23
CA MET A 1063 35.85 -9.59 -17.97
C MET A 1063 36.52 -10.52 -16.95
N SER A 1064 37.45 -11.40 -17.34
CA SER A 1064 38.08 -12.32 -16.37
C SER A 1064 39.45 -11.86 -15.84
N ALA A 1065 40.15 -10.96 -16.53
CA ALA A 1065 41.53 -10.61 -16.17
C ALA A 1065 41.68 -9.38 -15.25
N MET A 1066 40.67 -8.50 -15.15
CA MET A 1066 40.81 -7.22 -14.45
C MET A 1066 40.19 -7.15 -13.04
N LEU A 1067 39.50 -8.19 -12.57
CA LEU A 1067 39.02 -8.27 -11.17
C LEU A 1067 40.09 -8.82 -10.20
N VAL A 1068 41.27 -9.17 -10.71
CA VAL A 1068 42.37 -9.76 -9.93
C VAL A 1068 43.29 -8.71 -9.30
N GLU A 1069 43.32 -7.48 -9.83
CA GLU A 1069 44.03 -6.35 -9.24
C GLU A 1069 43.01 -5.33 -8.72
N ARG A 1070 43.21 -4.83 -7.49
CA ARG A 1070 42.35 -3.83 -6.83
C ARG A 1070 42.39 -2.50 -7.61
N ALA A 1071 41.67 -2.44 -8.73
CA ALA A 1071 41.52 -1.25 -9.55
C ALA A 1071 40.73 -0.17 -8.79
N ASP A 1072 40.94 1.08 -9.18
CA ASP A 1072 40.16 2.22 -8.70
C ASP A 1072 38.65 2.00 -8.97
N ILE A 1073 37.79 2.39 -8.02
CA ILE A 1073 36.33 2.19 -8.07
C ILE A 1073 35.73 2.85 -9.33
N SER A 1074 36.31 3.98 -9.76
CA SER A 1074 35.91 4.66 -11.00
C SER A 1074 36.13 3.79 -12.25
N GLN A 1075 37.23 3.04 -12.29
CA GLN A 1075 37.57 2.13 -13.37
C GLN A 1075 36.66 0.90 -13.36
N LEU A 1076 36.35 0.36 -12.18
CA LEU A 1076 35.40 -0.74 -12.04
C LEU A 1076 34.02 -0.36 -12.57
N ASN A 1077 33.47 0.80 -12.16
CA ASN A 1077 32.17 1.24 -12.65
C ASN A 1077 32.15 1.44 -14.18
N ALA A 1078 33.22 1.99 -14.77
CA ALA A 1078 33.34 2.13 -16.22
C ALA A 1078 33.38 0.77 -16.95
N ILE A 1079 34.09 -0.22 -16.39
CA ILE A 1079 34.16 -1.58 -16.93
C ILE A 1079 32.78 -2.25 -16.88
N PHE A 1080 32.07 -2.15 -15.75
CA PHE A 1080 30.73 -2.73 -15.61
C PHE A 1080 29.72 -2.08 -16.57
N ALA A 1081 29.73 -0.75 -16.69
CA ALA A 1081 28.88 -0.03 -17.63
C ALA A 1081 29.18 -0.37 -19.11
N HIS A 1082 30.43 -0.73 -19.42
CA HIS A 1082 30.81 -1.23 -20.74
C HIS A 1082 30.28 -2.65 -20.97
N GLY A 1083 30.48 -3.56 -20.01
CA GLY A 1083 30.00 -4.93 -20.08
C GLY A 1083 28.47 -5.03 -20.27
N GLN A 1084 27.70 -4.21 -19.55
CA GLN A 1084 26.25 -4.14 -19.74
C GLN A 1084 25.85 -3.69 -21.15
N ARG A 1085 26.54 -2.70 -21.72
CA ARG A 1085 26.26 -2.22 -23.07
C ARG A 1085 26.54 -3.31 -24.10
N THR A 1086 27.70 -3.98 -24.00
CA THR A 1086 28.05 -5.09 -24.90
C THR A 1086 27.02 -6.23 -24.84
N LEU A 1087 26.58 -6.60 -23.64
CA LEU A 1087 25.52 -7.60 -23.46
C LEU A 1087 24.20 -7.17 -24.12
N GLY A 1088 23.80 -5.91 -23.92
CA GLY A 1088 22.60 -5.33 -24.55
C GLY A 1088 22.67 -5.37 -26.07
N GLU A 1089 23.76 -4.84 -26.65
CA GLU A 1089 23.99 -4.82 -28.11
C GLU A 1089 23.96 -6.23 -28.72
N THR A 1090 24.59 -7.20 -28.05
CA THR A 1090 24.63 -8.59 -28.53
C THR A 1090 23.25 -9.24 -28.49
N ARG A 1091 22.48 -8.99 -27.44
CA ARG A 1091 21.10 -9.49 -27.30
C ARG A 1091 20.18 -8.90 -28.37
N ASP A 1092 20.28 -7.59 -28.60
CA ASP A 1092 19.43 -6.90 -29.57
C ASP A 1092 19.76 -7.34 -31.00
N ALA A 1093 21.04 -7.57 -31.31
CA ALA A 1093 21.46 -8.15 -32.57
C ALA A 1093 20.93 -9.58 -32.77
N ALA A 1094 20.94 -10.42 -31.73
CA ALA A 1094 20.38 -11.77 -31.80
C ALA A 1094 18.88 -11.75 -32.11
N ILE A 1095 18.12 -10.86 -31.46
CA ILE A 1095 16.67 -10.68 -31.69
C ILE A 1095 16.41 -10.19 -33.12
N GLU A 1096 17.19 -9.23 -33.61
CA GLU A 1096 17.07 -8.72 -34.98
C GLU A 1096 17.34 -9.82 -36.03
N ALA A 1097 18.39 -10.63 -35.83
CA ALA A 1097 18.72 -11.74 -36.71
C ALA A 1097 17.57 -12.77 -36.78
N GLU A 1098 17.00 -13.16 -35.62
CA GLU A 1098 15.85 -14.07 -35.57
C GLU A 1098 14.60 -13.48 -36.24
N LYS A 1099 14.32 -12.19 -36.05
CA LYS A 1099 13.18 -11.52 -36.69
C LYS A 1099 13.33 -11.49 -38.21
N ARG A 1100 14.52 -11.19 -38.73
CA ARG A 1100 14.80 -11.25 -40.18
C ARG A 1100 14.58 -12.65 -40.73
N LEU A 1101 15.11 -13.67 -40.05
CA LEU A 1101 14.96 -15.06 -40.46
C LEU A 1101 13.49 -15.47 -40.57
N LYS A 1102 12.68 -15.21 -39.54
CA LYS A 1102 11.25 -15.53 -39.53
C LYS A 1102 10.48 -14.83 -40.65
N LYS A 1103 10.81 -13.57 -40.96
CA LYS A 1103 10.15 -12.80 -42.02
C LYS A 1103 10.39 -13.42 -43.40
N ILE A 1104 11.60 -13.90 -43.66
CA ILE A 1104 11.97 -14.49 -44.95
C ILE A 1104 11.31 -15.86 -45.13
N GLN A 1105 11.34 -16.69 -44.09
CA GLN A 1105 10.67 -17.99 -44.07
C GLN A 1105 9.15 -17.85 -44.33
N ALA A 1106 8.50 -16.88 -43.67
CA ALA A 1106 7.08 -16.59 -43.90
C ALA A 1106 6.78 -16.16 -45.35
N SER A 1107 7.66 -15.34 -45.96
CA SER A 1107 7.49 -14.92 -47.36
C SER A 1107 7.63 -16.07 -48.35
N GLN A 1108 8.57 -17.00 -48.10
CA GLN A 1108 8.74 -18.20 -48.94
C GLN A 1108 7.55 -19.16 -48.79
N ALA A 1109 7.10 -19.39 -47.55
CA ALA A 1109 5.93 -20.20 -47.24
C ALA A 1109 4.65 -19.65 -47.91
N ALA A 1110 4.46 -18.33 -47.89
CA ALA A 1110 3.31 -17.68 -48.53
C ALA A 1110 3.29 -17.89 -50.06
N SER A 1111 4.45 -17.78 -50.72
CA SER A 1111 4.55 -18.02 -52.16
C SER A 1111 4.23 -19.48 -52.52
N LEU A 1112 4.76 -20.44 -51.77
CA LEU A 1112 4.49 -21.87 -51.94
C LEU A 1112 3.00 -22.20 -51.69
N ALA A 1113 2.40 -21.59 -50.67
CA ALA A 1113 0.99 -21.77 -50.36
C ALA A 1113 0.07 -21.25 -51.46
N ASP A 1114 0.36 -20.06 -52.01
CA ASP A 1114 -0.47 -19.46 -53.06
C ASP A 1114 -0.49 -20.30 -54.35
N GLU A 1115 0.66 -20.88 -54.73
CA GLU A 1115 0.81 -21.80 -55.87
C GLU A 1115 0.07 -23.13 -55.62
N ALA A 1116 0.31 -23.77 -54.48
CA ALA A 1116 -0.33 -25.03 -54.12
C ALA A 1116 -1.87 -24.93 -54.04
N LEU A 1117 -2.39 -23.85 -53.46
CA LEU A 1117 -3.83 -23.63 -53.35
C LEU A 1117 -4.49 -23.36 -54.70
N ALA A 1118 -3.78 -22.71 -55.64
CA ALA A 1118 -4.33 -22.47 -56.98
C ALA A 1118 -4.62 -23.81 -57.69
N GLU A 1119 -3.73 -24.79 -57.54
CA GLU A 1119 -3.92 -26.14 -58.10
C GLU A 1119 -5.00 -26.92 -57.35
N LEU A 1120 -5.00 -26.90 -56.02
CA LEU A 1120 -5.96 -27.64 -55.21
C LEU A 1120 -7.40 -27.17 -55.38
N ILE A 1121 -7.62 -25.85 -55.44
CA ILE A 1121 -8.96 -25.29 -55.68
C ILE A 1121 -9.47 -25.67 -57.07
N ALA A 1122 -8.59 -25.73 -58.08
CA ALA A 1122 -8.97 -26.15 -59.44
C ALA A 1122 -9.39 -27.63 -59.53
N LYS A 1123 -8.91 -28.49 -58.62
CA LYS A 1123 -9.29 -29.93 -58.55
C LYS A 1123 -10.68 -30.18 -57.95
N GLY A 1124 -11.30 -29.18 -57.32
CA GLY A 1124 -12.65 -29.25 -56.77
C GLY A 1124 -12.72 -29.60 -55.27
N GLU A 1125 -13.94 -29.60 -54.71
CA GLU A 1125 -14.21 -29.81 -53.28
C GLU A 1125 -14.61 -31.27 -52.99
N PRO A 1126 -14.29 -31.84 -51.80
CA PRO A 1126 -13.51 -31.25 -50.71
C PRO A 1126 -12.00 -31.26 -50.97
N ILE A 1127 -11.27 -30.27 -50.44
CA ILE A 1127 -9.79 -30.23 -50.55
C ILE A 1127 -9.18 -31.09 -49.44
N ILE A 1128 -8.37 -32.07 -49.79
CA ILE A 1128 -7.61 -32.87 -48.84
C ILE A 1128 -6.19 -33.01 -49.40
N ALA A 1129 -5.22 -32.37 -48.73
CA ALA A 1129 -3.85 -32.32 -49.23
C ALA A 1129 -2.82 -32.42 -48.09
N SER A 1130 -1.70 -33.07 -48.39
CA SER A 1130 -0.53 -33.16 -47.53
C SER A 1130 0.71 -32.62 -48.25
N PHE A 1131 1.58 -31.95 -47.51
CA PHE A 1131 2.83 -31.38 -48.01
C PHE A 1131 3.99 -31.80 -47.09
N GLU A 1132 5.14 -32.12 -47.67
CA GLU A 1132 6.39 -32.24 -46.91
C GLU A 1132 7.07 -30.86 -46.91
N ALA A 1133 6.97 -30.12 -45.80
CA ALA A 1133 7.45 -28.75 -45.69
C ALA A 1133 7.57 -28.28 -44.23
N ASP A 1134 8.16 -27.11 -44.00
CA ASP A 1134 8.18 -26.49 -42.67
C ASP A 1134 6.77 -26.11 -42.20
N ALA A 1135 6.52 -26.23 -40.89
CA ALA A 1135 5.23 -25.97 -40.25
C ALA A 1135 4.63 -24.58 -40.59
N SER A 1136 5.47 -23.58 -40.90
CA SER A 1136 5.04 -22.25 -41.33
C SER A 1136 4.15 -22.27 -42.58
N LEU A 1137 4.29 -23.26 -43.47
CA LEU A 1137 3.46 -23.41 -44.67
C LEU A 1137 1.98 -23.61 -44.34
N LEU A 1138 1.67 -24.32 -43.26
CA LEU A 1138 0.27 -24.65 -42.90
C LEU A 1138 -0.55 -23.39 -42.58
N GLN A 1139 0.06 -22.43 -41.90
CA GLN A 1139 -0.56 -21.14 -41.59
C GLN A 1139 -0.90 -20.37 -42.86
N GLU A 1140 0.02 -20.34 -43.82
CA GLU A 1140 -0.17 -19.62 -45.08
C GLU A 1140 -1.17 -20.31 -46.00
N LEU A 1141 -1.21 -21.65 -46.04
CA LEU A 1141 -2.23 -22.40 -46.78
C LEU A 1141 -3.64 -22.13 -46.23
N GLN A 1142 -3.83 -22.07 -44.91
CA GLN A 1142 -5.13 -21.78 -44.33
C GLN A 1142 -5.54 -20.30 -44.50
N ASN A 1143 -4.58 -19.37 -44.43
CA ASN A 1143 -4.80 -17.96 -44.74
C ASN A 1143 -5.20 -17.76 -46.21
N GLY A 1144 -4.54 -18.47 -47.13
CA GLY A 1144 -4.81 -18.42 -48.56
C GLY A 1144 -6.22 -18.90 -48.91
N LEU A 1145 -6.70 -20.00 -48.29
CA LEU A 1145 -8.09 -20.46 -48.47
C LEU A 1145 -9.11 -19.38 -48.08
N LYS A 1146 -8.86 -18.69 -46.96
CA LYS A 1146 -9.71 -17.58 -46.49
C LYS A 1146 -9.66 -16.40 -47.46
N LYS A 1147 -8.46 -16.00 -47.91
CA LYS A 1147 -8.26 -14.90 -48.86
C LYS A 1147 -8.94 -15.16 -50.21
N LYS A 1148 -8.97 -16.42 -50.66
CA LYS A 1148 -9.63 -16.86 -51.90
C LYS A 1148 -11.13 -17.14 -51.73
N ASN A 1149 -11.71 -16.90 -50.54
CA ASN A 1149 -13.12 -17.16 -50.21
C ASN A 1149 -13.59 -18.57 -50.59
N PHE A 1150 -12.77 -19.58 -50.29
CA PHE A 1150 -13.13 -20.97 -50.57
C PHE A 1150 -14.40 -21.37 -49.80
N ALA A 1151 -15.39 -21.94 -50.49
CA ALA A 1151 -16.73 -22.16 -49.94
C ALA A 1151 -16.91 -23.55 -49.30
N GLY A 1152 -16.20 -24.56 -49.78
CA GLY A 1152 -16.26 -25.94 -49.27
C GLY A 1152 -15.38 -26.23 -48.06
N PRO A 1153 -15.31 -27.51 -47.67
CA PRO A 1153 -14.45 -27.94 -46.58
C PRO A 1153 -13.05 -28.35 -47.09
N ALA A 1154 -12.03 -28.09 -46.29
CA ALA A 1154 -10.65 -28.45 -46.58
C ALA A 1154 -9.94 -29.04 -45.36
N LEU A 1155 -9.08 -30.04 -45.60
CA LEU A 1155 -8.03 -30.50 -44.69
C LEU A 1155 -6.66 -30.31 -45.37
N LEU A 1156 -5.79 -29.59 -44.67
CA LEU A 1156 -4.41 -29.36 -45.06
C LEU A 1156 -3.52 -30.00 -44.00
N ILE A 1157 -2.52 -30.76 -44.44
CA ILE A 1157 -1.55 -31.39 -43.56
C ILE A 1157 -0.14 -30.99 -44.02
N VAL A 1158 0.70 -30.58 -43.09
CA VAL A 1158 2.13 -30.34 -43.34
C VAL A 1158 2.93 -31.30 -42.46
N ASP A 1159 3.73 -32.14 -43.09
CA ASP A 1159 4.70 -33.01 -42.44
C ASP A 1159 6.06 -32.30 -42.43
N ASP A 1160 6.54 -31.90 -41.25
CA ASP A 1160 7.82 -31.20 -41.08
C ASP A 1160 9.00 -32.15 -40.84
N GLY A 1161 8.76 -33.47 -40.87
CA GLY A 1161 9.78 -34.48 -40.59
C GLY A 1161 9.80 -34.94 -39.12
N ASP A 1162 9.19 -34.21 -38.20
CA ASP A 1162 9.05 -34.58 -36.79
C ASP A 1162 7.60 -34.95 -36.45
N LYS A 1163 6.63 -34.17 -36.95
CA LYS A 1163 5.21 -34.38 -36.70
C LYS A 1163 4.32 -33.86 -37.83
N LEU A 1164 3.05 -34.26 -37.81
CA LEU A 1164 2.04 -33.75 -38.72
C LEU A 1164 1.38 -32.51 -38.11
N HIS A 1165 1.40 -31.40 -38.82
CA HIS A 1165 0.60 -30.21 -38.52
C HIS A 1165 -0.66 -30.23 -39.37
N LEU A 1166 -1.83 -30.12 -38.75
CA LEU A 1166 -3.13 -30.25 -39.42
C LEU A 1166 -3.92 -28.95 -39.29
N ALA A 1167 -4.55 -28.54 -40.39
CA ALA A 1167 -5.47 -27.42 -40.43
C ALA A 1167 -6.74 -27.81 -41.18
N THR A 1168 -7.90 -27.60 -40.57
CA THR A 1168 -9.19 -27.72 -41.23
C THR A 1168 -9.79 -26.35 -41.50
N HIS A 1169 -10.52 -26.23 -42.61
CA HIS A 1169 -11.27 -25.04 -42.96
C HIS A 1169 -12.66 -25.43 -43.44
N CYS A 1170 -13.70 -24.73 -42.97
CA CYS A 1170 -15.07 -24.86 -43.45
C CYS A 1170 -15.53 -23.51 -43.97
N GLY A 1171 -15.63 -23.36 -45.29
CA GLY A 1171 -16.21 -22.19 -45.93
C GLY A 1171 -17.74 -22.10 -45.74
N SER A 1172 -18.35 -21.08 -46.34
CA SER A 1172 -19.78 -20.80 -46.16
C SER A 1172 -20.71 -21.95 -46.56
N ALA A 1173 -20.37 -22.73 -47.59
CA ALA A 1173 -21.17 -23.87 -48.02
C ALA A 1173 -21.02 -25.06 -47.05
N ALA A 1174 -19.80 -25.34 -46.59
CA ALA A 1174 -19.52 -26.38 -45.60
C ALA A 1174 -20.22 -26.12 -44.25
N LEU A 1175 -20.19 -24.86 -43.78
CA LEU A 1175 -20.90 -24.45 -42.57
C LEU A 1175 -22.42 -24.58 -42.72
N ALA A 1176 -22.97 -24.23 -43.88
CA ALA A 1176 -24.40 -24.38 -44.17
C ALA A 1176 -24.84 -25.85 -44.22
N ALA A 1177 -23.95 -26.78 -44.58
CA ALA A 1177 -24.19 -28.22 -44.50
C ALA A 1177 -23.93 -28.81 -43.10
N GLY A 1178 -23.63 -27.97 -42.10
CA GLY A 1178 -23.46 -28.38 -40.71
C GLY A 1178 -22.06 -28.89 -40.33
N LEU A 1179 -21.09 -28.82 -41.24
CA LEU A 1179 -19.69 -29.16 -40.93
C LEU A 1179 -19.04 -28.08 -40.07
N LYS A 1180 -18.27 -28.47 -39.06
CA LYS A 1180 -17.51 -27.56 -38.20
C LYS A 1180 -16.04 -27.94 -38.18
N ALA A 1181 -15.17 -27.01 -38.57
CA ALA A 1181 -13.73 -27.22 -38.69
C ALA A 1181 -13.10 -27.75 -37.39
N GLY A 1182 -13.51 -27.19 -36.24
CA GLY A 1182 -13.05 -27.65 -34.91
C GLY A 1182 -13.41 -29.09 -34.57
N ASP A 1183 -14.61 -29.54 -34.93
CA ASP A 1183 -15.04 -30.93 -34.67
C ASP A 1183 -14.30 -31.91 -35.58
N LEU A 1184 -14.21 -31.59 -36.88
CA LEU A 1184 -13.47 -32.37 -37.87
C LEU A 1184 -12.01 -32.56 -37.45
N LEU A 1185 -11.36 -31.48 -37.02
CA LEU A 1185 -9.96 -31.54 -36.64
C LEU A 1185 -9.73 -32.33 -35.36
N ARG A 1186 -10.61 -32.20 -34.36
CA ARG A 1186 -10.50 -32.97 -33.11
C ARG A 1186 -10.49 -34.47 -33.42
N ASP A 1187 -11.39 -34.90 -34.29
CA ASP A 1187 -11.53 -36.30 -34.64
C ASP A 1187 -10.37 -36.78 -35.52
N LEU A 1188 -9.94 -35.97 -36.50
CA LEU A 1188 -8.83 -36.29 -37.41
C LEU A 1188 -7.45 -36.28 -36.72
N ALA A 1189 -7.18 -35.32 -35.82
CA ALA A 1189 -5.92 -35.26 -35.09
C ALA A 1189 -5.79 -36.42 -34.10
N ALA A 1190 -6.90 -36.88 -33.50
CA ALA A 1190 -6.90 -37.99 -32.56
C ALA A 1190 -6.45 -39.32 -33.19
N LEU A 1191 -6.68 -39.53 -34.49
CA LEU A 1191 -6.26 -40.73 -35.23
C LEU A 1191 -4.74 -40.92 -35.24
N ALA A 1192 -3.97 -39.82 -35.14
CA ALA A 1192 -2.51 -39.83 -35.15
C ALA A 1192 -1.91 -39.40 -33.80
N GLY A 1193 -2.65 -39.61 -32.70
CA GLY A 1193 -2.20 -39.28 -31.34
C GLY A 1193 -2.07 -37.77 -31.08
N GLY A 1194 -2.75 -36.95 -31.88
CA GLY A 1194 -2.72 -35.50 -31.83
C GLY A 1194 -3.93 -34.86 -31.15
N LYS A 1195 -3.84 -33.54 -30.94
CA LYS A 1195 -4.96 -32.71 -30.49
C LYS A 1195 -5.07 -31.48 -31.38
N GLY A 1196 -6.30 -31.06 -31.64
CA GLY A 1196 -6.61 -29.88 -32.42
C GLY A 1196 -7.87 -29.20 -31.93
N GLY A 1197 -7.95 -27.88 -32.15
CA GLY A 1197 -9.07 -27.07 -31.72
C GLY A 1197 -9.16 -25.78 -32.53
N GLY A 1198 -10.35 -25.18 -32.55
CA GLY A 1198 -10.58 -23.94 -33.28
C GLY A 1198 -12.04 -23.57 -33.40
N LYS A 1199 -12.29 -22.52 -34.18
CA LYS A 1199 -13.62 -21.99 -34.45
C LYS A 1199 -14.37 -22.89 -35.45
N PRO A 1200 -15.69 -22.73 -35.61
CA PRO A 1200 -16.46 -23.51 -36.59
C PRO A 1200 -15.95 -23.40 -38.03
N ASP A 1201 -15.35 -22.27 -38.41
CA ASP A 1201 -14.84 -21.97 -39.75
C ASP A 1201 -13.37 -22.39 -39.98
N GLN A 1202 -12.55 -22.43 -38.93
CA GLN A 1202 -11.13 -22.79 -39.00
C GLN A 1202 -10.62 -23.42 -37.70
N ALA A 1203 -9.82 -24.48 -37.82
CA ALA A 1203 -9.14 -25.08 -36.68
C ALA A 1203 -7.73 -25.55 -37.03
N ARG A 1204 -6.87 -25.68 -36.00
CA ARG A 1204 -5.51 -26.24 -36.13
C ARG A 1204 -5.09 -27.13 -34.97
N GLY A 1205 -4.17 -28.03 -35.28
CA GLY A 1205 -3.68 -29.04 -34.36
C GLY A 1205 -2.39 -29.68 -34.87
N ALA A 1206 -1.80 -30.51 -34.05
CA ALA A 1206 -0.63 -31.29 -34.40
C ALA A 1206 -0.80 -32.73 -33.91
N ALA A 1207 -0.16 -33.66 -34.62
CA ALA A 1207 -0.20 -35.08 -34.33
C ALA A 1207 1.18 -35.71 -34.52
N HIS A 1208 1.60 -36.56 -33.59
CA HIS A 1208 2.97 -37.08 -33.52
C HIS A 1208 3.19 -38.37 -34.32
N GLN A 1209 2.13 -39.11 -34.66
CA GLN A 1209 2.22 -40.39 -35.38
C GLN A 1209 2.15 -40.17 -36.90
N ARG A 1210 3.29 -39.85 -37.50
CA ARG A 1210 3.41 -39.53 -38.94
C ARG A 1210 2.95 -40.67 -39.84
N GLU A 1211 3.14 -41.91 -39.42
CA GLU A 1211 2.71 -43.12 -40.12
C GLU A 1211 1.19 -43.20 -40.36
N GLN A 1212 0.40 -42.46 -39.57
CA GLN A 1212 -1.06 -42.43 -39.69
C GLN A 1212 -1.58 -41.41 -40.73
N LEU A 1213 -0.69 -40.73 -41.47
CA LEU A 1213 -1.06 -39.75 -42.49
C LEU A 1213 -2.07 -40.31 -43.49
N ALA A 1214 -1.86 -41.54 -43.98
CA ALA A 1214 -2.76 -42.18 -44.95
C ALA A 1214 -4.15 -42.46 -44.35
N GLU A 1215 -4.22 -42.85 -43.08
CA GLU A 1215 -5.47 -43.11 -42.36
C GLU A 1215 -6.26 -41.81 -42.09
N ILE A 1216 -5.57 -40.74 -41.72
CA ILE A 1216 -6.17 -39.40 -41.57
C ILE A 1216 -6.78 -38.93 -42.89
N MET A 1217 -6.01 -38.99 -43.98
CA MET A 1217 -6.46 -38.54 -45.31
C MET A 1217 -7.67 -39.35 -45.81
N ALA A 1218 -7.67 -40.67 -45.58
CA ALA A 1218 -8.79 -41.54 -45.95
C ALA A 1218 -10.05 -41.27 -45.12
N THR A 1219 -9.90 -41.06 -43.81
CA THR A 1219 -11.02 -40.75 -42.91
C THR A 1219 -11.61 -39.38 -43.22
N ALA A 1220 -10.77 -38.39 -43.50
CA ALA A 1220 -11.19 -37.06 -43.92
C ALA A 1220 -12.02 -37.11 -45.22
N ALA A 1221 -11.65 -37.95 -46.18
CA ALA A 1221 -12.41 -38.13 -47.42
C ALA A 1221 -13.83 -38.70 -47.19
N GLY A 1222 -14.06 -39.39 -46.06
CA GLY A 1222 -15.39 -39.80 -45.62
C GLY A 1222 -16.15 -38.70 -44.90
N MET A 1223 -15.49 -37.96 -44.00
CA MET A 1223 -16.10 -36.92 -43.17
C MET A 1223 -16.40 -35.62 -43.92
N LEU A 1224 -15.66 -35.33 -44.99
CA LEU A 1224 -15.76 -34.08 -45.76
C LEU A 1224 -16.65 -34.19 -47.02
N LYS A 1225 -17.27 -35.34 -47.27
CA LYS A 1225 -18.25 -35.50 -48.35
C LYS A 1225 -19.57 -34.83 -47.95
N MET A 1226 -19.91 -33.76 -48.67
CA MET A 1226 -21.18 -33.04 -48.57
C MET A 1226 -22.28 -33.71 -49.38
#